data_AF-A0A179SYT9-F1
#
_entry.id   AF-A0A179SYT9-F1
#
_cell.length_a   1.000
_cell.length_b   1.000
_cell.length_c   1.000
_cell.angle_alpha   90.00
_cell.angle_beta   90.00
_cell.angle_gamma   90.00
#
_symmetry.space_group_name_H-M   'P 1'
#
loop_
_entity.id
_entity.type
_entity.pdbx_description
1 polymer ?
#
loop_
_entity_poly.entity_id
_entity_poly.type
_entity_poly.pdbx_seq_one_letter_code
_entity_poly.pdbx_strand_id
1 'polypeptide(L)'
;MSLRKISKLLVANRGEIAIRVFRACTELHIRTVAIYSKEDSGSYHRYKADEAYLVGEGKKPIDAYLDIEGIIEIAKNNKVDAIHPGYGFLSENIHFARRCEEEGIIFVGPESKHLDMFGDKVKARTQAELASIPVIPGSDGPVTNLDEAIQFGENFGYPFMIKASLGGGGRGMRIVRSESGLKESYERAKSEAKAAFGNDEVYVEKFIENPKHIEVQIFGDHEGNIVHLYERDCSVQRRHQKVVEVAPSVSLSEELRIEICEAAVKLMKNVQYLNAGTVEFLVSGEEYFFIEVNPRVQVEHTITEMITGIDIVQTQIMVAQGHLLTGKEIGITSQEQIKINGYAIQSRVTTEDPLNNFMPDTGKIMAYRSGGGFGVRLDAGNGFQGAVITPHYDSLLVKLSTQALTFEQAASKMVRNLREFRIRGIKTNIPFLENVVKHQDFLSGKYNTSFIDSTPELFVFPKRKDRGTKMLTYIGNVTVNGFPGIGEKKKPVFDKPVIPKVKYTEEIPSGTKQILDTHGADGLVNWINDQSQVLLTDTTFRDGHQSLLATRVRTTDLKHIAEPTARLIPDLFSLEMWGGATFDVAYRFLKEDPWERLLTIREKAPNVLLQMLLRASNAVGYKNYPDNVIKEFVEKSAFAGIDVFRIFDSLNWVKGMTLAIDAVRDNGKIAEAAICYTGDILDSTRQKYDLTYYKDLAKELEQSGAHILAIKDMAGLLKPQAAYNLISTLKETVDLPIHLHTHDTSGNGIFTYAKAIEAGVDIVDVAVSSMAGLTSQPSANSLYHALEGIKRQPKVDINSLEKLSQYWEGVRKYYADFESGMNAPHSEIYMHEMPGGQYSNLQQQAKAVGLGDKWNDVKEMYRRVNDLFGDIVKVTPSSKVVGDMALFMVQNKLNEDDIFERGESLDFPDSVIELFEGYLGQPHGGFPKELQRIILKGRSPLTERPGERLEPVNFQAMKEDLFHSLGRPVTSFEAIANALYPKVFTEYIKTCDAYGDISVLDTPTFLYGMRLGEEIEVEIEQGKTLIVKLVSVGEPQADGTRIVYFELNGQPREVVIKDESVKSTVVTKIKADSGNDEHIGATMPGTVIKVLVEKGEKVNKGDHLIITEAMKMETTVQAPFAGTVKGIHVSNGEGIQTGDLLIEVVKG
;
A
#
# COMPACT_ATOMS: atom_id res chain seq x y z
N MET A 1 -49.61 13.23 40.67
CA MET A 1 -48.49 13.25 41.67
C MET A 1 -47.92 14.67 41.78
N SER A 2 -47.26 15.05 42.88
CA SER A 2 -46.48 16.30 42.93
C SER A 2 -45.21 16.17 42.09
N LEU A 3 -44.89 17.18 41.27
CA LEU A 3 -43.66 17.23 40.47
C LEU A 3 -42.42 17.02 41.36
N ARG A 4 -41.56 16.06 41.01
CA ARG A 4 -40.29 15.78 41.69
C ARG A 4 -39.17 16.51 40.98
N LYS A 5 -38.57 17.50 41.63
CA LYS A 5 -37.47 18.28 41.03
C LYS A 5 -36.16 17.47 41.09
N ILE A 6 -35.67 17.01 39.93
CA ILE A 6 -34.30 16.50 39.79
C ILE A 6 -33.36 17.69 39.62
N SER A 7 -32.41 17.87 40.54
CA SER A 7 -31.37 18.90 40.49
C SER A 7 -30.00 18.31 40.15
N LYS A 8 -29.75 17.05 40.51
CA LYS A 8 -28.53 16.31 40.20
C LYS A 8 -28.87 14.87 39.78
N LEU A 9 -28.30 14.42 38.67
CA LEU A 9 -28.50 13.10 38.08
C LEU A 9 -27.16 12.38 37.88
N LEU A 10 -27.08 11.13 38.34
CA LEU A 10 -25.95 10.23 38.07
C LEU A 10 -26.28 9.30 36.91
N VAL A 11 -25.30 9.05 36.04
CA VAL A 11 -25.44 8.03 35.00
C VAL A 11 -24.69 6.78 35.40
N ALA A 12 -25.41 5.68 35.62
CA ALA A 12 -24.85 4.38 35.99
C ALA A 12 -24.41 3.61 34.73
N ASN A 13 -23.56 4.25 33.92
CA ASN A 13 -23.10 3.73 32.64
C ASN A 13 -21.81 4.43 32.20
N ARG A 14 -21.32 4.09 31.00
CA ARG A 14 -20.09 4.61 30.40
C ARG A 14 -20.27 4.99 28.93
N GLY A 15 -19.19 5.48 28.31
CA GLY A 15 -19.11 5.63 26.87
C GLY A 15 -20.13 6.63 26.28
N GLU A 16 -20.65 6.32 25.09
CA GLU A 16 -21.49 7.26 24.34
C GLU A 16 -22.81 7.58 25.05
N ILE A 17 -23.45 6.59 25.66
CA ILE A 17 -24.77 6.77 26.28
C ILE A 17 -24.70 7.65 27.53
N ALA A 18 -23.62 7.55 28.30
CA ALA A 18 -23.38 8.46 29.41
C ALA A 18 -23.27 9.91 28.91
N ILE A 19 -22.51 10.15 27.84
CA ILE A 19 -22.39 11.47 27.22
C ILE A 19 -23.74 11.97 26.69
N ARG A 20 -24.53 11.10 26.05
CA ARG A 20 -25.87 11.40 25.54
C ARG A 20 -26.81 11.87 26.64
N VAL A 21 -26.80 11.20 27.80
CA VAL A 21 -27.62 11.58 28.96
C VAL A 21 -27.10 12.87 29.59
N PHE A 22 -25.79 13.06 29.74
CA PHE A 22 -25.23 14.31 30.26
C PHE A 22 -25.61 15.53 29.42
N ARG A 23 -25.65 15.39 28.09
CA ARG A 23 -26.15 16.44 27.18
C ARG A 23 -27.59 16.82 27.49
N ALA A 24 -28.49 15.83 27.57
CA ALA A 24 -29.89 16.05 27.94
C ALA A 24 -30.02 16.72 29.31
N CYS A 25 -29.28 16.25 30.32
CA CYS A 25 -29.28 16.88 31.64
C CYS A 25 -28.82 18.33 31.60
N THR A 26 -27.75 18.64 30.84
CA THR A 26 -27.21 20.00 30.72
C THR A 26 -28.23 20.95 30.08
N GLU A 27 -28.91 20.49 29.03
CA GLU A 27 -29.99 21.23 28.36
C GLU A 27 -31.20 21.47 29.28
N LEU A 28 -31.47 20.54 30.21
CA LEU A 28 -32.49 20.66 31.25
C LEU A 28 -32.00 21.36 32.53
N HIS A 29 -30.78 21.88 32.54
CA HIS A 29 -30.15 22.54 33.69
C HIS A 29 -30.02 21.65 34.95
N ILE A 30 -29.74 20.36 34.75
CA ILE A 30 -29.51 19.35 35.78
C ILE A 30 -28.02 19.06 35.90
N ARG A 31 -27.47 19.07 37.12
CA ARG A 31 -26.06 18.73 37.38
C ARG A 31 -25.81 17.23 37.17
N THR A 32 -24.65 16.88 36.65
CA THR A 32 -24.34 15.54 36.15
C THR A 32 -23.23 14.86 36.94
N VAL A 33 -23.40 13.55 37.20
CA VAL A 33 -22.39 12.71 37.87
C VAL A 33 -22.07 11.48 37.02
N ALA A 34 -20.78 11.26 36.76
CA ALA A 34 -20.25 10.05 36.13
C ALA A 34 -19.66 9.08 37.16
N ILE A 35 -19.68 7.80 36.82
CA ILE A 35 -18.90 6.75 37.49
C ILE A 35 -17.90 6.17 36.49
N TYR A 36 -16.72 5.76 36.96
CA TYR A 36 -15.72 5.13 36.10
C TYR A 36 -14.93 4.06 36.84
N SER A 37 -14.45 3.03 36.14
CA SER A 37 -13.49 2.05 36.66
C SER A 37 -12.05 2.55 36.55
N LYS A 38 -11.09 1.86 37.15
CA LYS A 38 -9.67 2.21 37.03
C LYS A 38 -9.17 2.19 35.57
N GLU A 39 -9.59 1.17 34.81
CA GLU A 39 -9.22 0.97 33.41
C GLU A 39 -9.87 1.99 32.47
N ASP A 40 -11.01 2.56 32.86
CA ASP A 40 -11.76 3.57 32.10
C ASP A 40 -11.42 5.01 32.53
N SER A 41 -10.34 5.20 33.29
CA SER A 41 -9.87 6.51 33.78
C SER A 41 -9.58 7.52 32.65
N GLY A 42 -9.23 7.04 31.46
CA GLY A 42 -9.04 7.83 30.25
C GLY A 42 -10.29 8.01 29.38
N SER A 43 -11.44 7.43 29.75
CA SER A 43 -12.65 7.46 28.91
C SER A 43 -13.24 8.85 28.79
N TYR A 44 -13.79 9.14 27.61
CA TYR A 44 -14.25 10.48 27.29
C TYR A 44 -15.44 10.93 28.14
N HIS A 45 -16.33 10.01 28.51
CA HIS A 45 -17.55 10.33 29.28
C HIS A 45 -17.24 10.91 30.67
N ARG A 46 -16.14 10.47 31.29
CA ARG A 46 -15.67 10.96 32.60
C ARG A 46 -15.49 12.48 32.60
N TYR A 47 -14.99 13.03 31.50
CA TYR A 47 -14.72 14.47 31.35
C TYR A 47 -15.93 15.27 30.85
N LYS A 48 -17.10 14.64 30.69
CA LYS A 48 -18.34 15.29 30.22
C LYS A 48 -19.36 15.52 31.33
N ALA A 49 -19.18 14.92 32.50
CA ALA A 49 -19.99 15.20 33.68
C ALA A 49 -19.39 16.34 34.51
N ASP A 50 -20.21 16.97 35.34
CA ASP A 50 -19.77 18.00 36.31
C ASP A 50 -18.92 17.40 37.43
N GLU A 51 -19.20 16.15 37.81
CA GLU A 51 -18.50 15.39 38.84
C GLU A 51 -18.26 13.94 38.35
N ALA A 52 -17.16 13.30 38.75
CA ALA A 52 -16.88 11.91 38.37
C ALA A 52 -16.17 11.13 39.47
N TYR A 53 -16.65 9.92 39.77
CA TYR A 53 -16.17 9.10 40.89
C TYR A 53 -15.72 7.70 40.46
N LEU A 54 -14.63 7.21 41.06
CA LEU A 54 -14.18 5.82 40.87
C LEU A 54 -15.20 4.87 41.51
N VAL A 55 -15.60 3.83 40.80
CA VAL A 55 -16.50 2.77 41.29
C VAL A 55 -15.80 1.42 41.26
N GLY A 56 -16.14 0.54 42.21
CA GLY A 56 -15.67 -0.85 42.25
C GLY A 56 -14.15 -0.99 42.38
N GLU A 57 -13.51 -0.20 43.25
CA GLU A 57 -12.07 -0.27 43.47
C GLU A 57 -11.62 -1.71 43.78
N GLY A 58 -10.62 -2.21 43.05
CA GLY A 58 -10.12 -3.59 43.17
C GLY A 58 -10.96 -4.67 42.46
N LYS A 59 -12.13 -4.33 41.90
CA LYS A 59 -12.94 -5.25 41.08
C LYS A 59 -12.44 -5.29 39.63
N LYS A 60 -12.87 -6.30 38.87
CA LYS A 60 -12.63 -6.35 37.42
C LYS A 60 -13.38 -5.19 36.72
N PRO A 61 -12.95 -4.78 35.51
CA PRO A 61 -13.45 -3.56 34.86
C PRO A 61 -14.96 -3.52 34.60
N ILE A 62 -15.59 -4.68 34.35
CA ILE A 62 -17.04 -4.80 34.11
C ILE A 62 -17.79 -4.88 35.44
N ASP A 63 -17.30 -5.72 36.37
CA ASP A 63 -17.87 -5.92 37.70
C ASP A 63 -17.96 -4.60 38.48
N ALA A 64 -17.06 -3.65 38.23
CA ALA A 64 -17.10 -2.30 38.77
C ALA A 64 -18.38 -1.52 38.37
N TYR A 65 -18.82 -1.63 37.12
CA TYR A 65 -20.07 -0.99 36.65
C TYR A 65 -21.33 -1.79 37.02
N LEU A 66 -21.18 -3.01 37.55
CA LEU A 66 -22.26 -3.83 38.08
C LEU A 66 -22.35 -3.74 39.62
N ASP A 67 -21.56 -2.88 40.24
CA ASP A 67 -21.48 -2.71 41.69
C ASP A 67 -22.63 -1.86 42.24
N ILE A 68 -23.80 -2.47 42.38
CA ILE A 68 -25.04 -1.80 42.82
C ILE A 68 -24.82 -0.99 44.10
N GLU A 69 -24.29 -1.58 45.16
CA GLU A 69 -24.12 -0.88 46.44
C GLU A 69 -23.08 0.23 46.36
N GLY A 70 -21.98 0.03 45.63
CA GLY A 70 -20.99 1.08 45.39
C GLY A 70 -21.57 2.28 44.63
N ILE A 71 -22.42 2.03 43.62
CA ILE A 71 -23.09 3.10 42.85
C ILE A 71 -24.08 3.86 43.74
N ILE A 72 -24.86 3.16 44.56
CA ILE A 72 -25.83 3.76 45.48
C ILE A 72 -25.10 4.58 46.57
N GLU A 73 -23.98 4.09 47.10
CA GLU A 73 -23.15 4.83 48.05
C GLU A 73 -22.61 6.12 47.43
N ILE A 74 -22.08 6.07 46.21
CA ILE A 74 -21.63 7.26 45.47
C ILE A 74 -22.79 8.25 45.28
N ALA A 75 -23.98 7.77 44.89
CA ALA A 75 -25.15 8.62 44.69
C ALA A 75 -25.57 9.34 45.99
N LYS A 76 -25.63 8.61 47.12
CA LYS A 76 -25.99 9.16 48.43
C LYS A 76 -24.97 10.16 48.95
N ASN A 77 -23.68 9.82 48.90
CA ASN A 77 -22.59 10.68 49.37
C ASN A 77 -22.55 12.02 48.61
N ASN A 78 -22.98 12.01 47.35
CA ASN A 78 -22.95 13.18 46.47
C ASN A 78 -24.31 13.85 46.25
N LYS A 79 -25.33 13.46 47.04
CA LYS A 79 -26.69 14.02 47.03
C LYS A 79 -27.31 14.02 45.64
N VAL A 80 -27.26 12.86 44.98
CA VAL A 80 -27.88 12.62 43.68
C VAL A 80 -29.39 12.37 43.88
N ASP A 81 -30.23 13.04 43.09
CA ASP A 81 -31.69 12.90 43.16
C ASP A 81 -32.20 11.74 42.30
N ALA A 82 -31.50 11.46 41.19
CA ALA A 82 -31.92 10.47 40.21
C ALA A 82 -30.72 9.72 39.58
N ILE A 83 -30.94 8.46 39.21
CA ILE A 83 -30.00 7.65 38.45
C ILE A 83 -30.61 7.31 37.10
N HIS A 84 -29.91 7.65 36.02
CA HIS A 84 -30.22 7.15 34.69
C HIS A 84 -29.32 5.96 34.38
N PRO A 85 -29.86 4.76 34.10
CA PRO A 85 -29.04 3.58 33.91
C PRO A 85 -28.49 3.45 32.48
N GLY A 86 -29.01 4.23 31.53
CA GLY A 86 -28.63 4.11 30.12
C GLY A 86 -29.15 2.80 29.53
N TYR A 87 -28.28 2.05 28.85
CA TYR A 87 -28.57 0.70 28.33
C TYR A 87 -27.45 -0.29 28.66
N GLY A 88 -27.75 -1.59 28.68
CA GLY A 88 -26.81 -2.59 29.19
C GLY A 88 -26.53 -2.40 30.68
N PHE A 89 -25.49 -3.06 31.20
CA PHE A 89 -25.14 -3.04 32.63
C PHE A 89 -26.35 -3.29 33.55
N LEU A 90 -26.76 -2.30 34.33
CA LEU A 90 -27.83 -2.40 35.33
C LEU A 90 -29.18 -1.85 34.86
N SER A 91 -29.33 -1.50 33.57
CA SER A 91 -30.55 -0.86 33.03
C SER A 91 -31.80 -1.72 33.05
N GLU A 92 -31.66 -3.04 33.05
CA GLU A 92 -32.77 -3.99 33.17
C GLU A 92 -32.73 -4.73 34.52
N ASN A 93 -31.86 -4.29 35.44
CA ASN A 93 -31.64 -5.00 36.70
C ASN A 93 -32.71 -4.60 37.74
N ILE A 94 -33.61 -5.54 38.04
CA ILE A 94 -34.71 -5.37 38.99
C ILE A 94 -34.18 -4.99 40.38
N HIS A 95 -33.09 -5.63 40.83
CA HIS A 95 -32.51 -5.36 42.15
C HIS A 95 -31.97 -3.93 42.24
N PHE A 96 -31.31 -3.44 41.20
CA PHE A 96 -30.79 -2.08 41.15
C PHE A 96 -31.92 -1.03 41.21
N ALA A 97 -32.99 -1.22 40.44
CA ALA A 97 -34.15 -0.32 40.49
C ALA A 97 -34.81 -0.30 41.87
N ARG A 98 -35.01 -1.48 42.49
CA ARG A 98 -35.55 -1.59 43.86
C ARG A 98 -34.64 -0.91 44.89
N ARG A 99 -33.33 -1.07 44.79
CA ARG A 99 -32.37 -0.38 45.67
C ARG A 99 -32.44 1.14 45.50
N CYS A 100 -32.66 1.65 44.28
CA CYS A 100 -32.93 3.09 44.08
C CYS A 100 -34.23 3.52 44.79
N GLU A 101 -35.32 2.75 44.63
CA GLU A 101 -36.62 3.01 45.27
C GLU A 101 -36.51 3.04 46.81
N GLU A 102 -35.80 2.08 47.39
CA GLU A 102 -35.57 1.93 48.84
C GLU A 102 -34.77 3.10 49.44
N GLU A 103 -33.83 3.65 48.67
CA GLU A 103 -32.95 4.75 49.10
C GLU A 103 -33.49 6.15 48.74
N GLY A 104 -34.69 6.22 48.15
CA GLY A 104 -35.33 7.46 47.76
C GLY A 104 -34.67 8.15 46.56
N ILE A 105 -33.95 7.40 45.72
CA ILE A 105 -33.32 7.87 44.49
C ILE A 105 -34.25 7.56 43.31
N ILE A 106 -34.54 8.54 42.46
CA ILE A 106 -35.41 8.33 41.29
C ILE A 106 -34.67 7.48 40.25
N PHE A 107 -35.17 6.28 39.96
CA PHE A 107 -34.71 5.49 38.83
C PHE A 107 -35.34 6.03 37.54
N VAL A 108 -34.52 6.53 36.60
CA VAL A 108 -35.01 7.07 35.32
C VAL A 108 -35.26 5.92 34.35
N GLY A 109 -36.44 5.32 34.47
CA GLY A 109 -36.89 4.17 33.69
C GLY A 109 -38.28 3.72 34.13
N PRO A 110 -38.73 2.54 33.68
CA PRO A 110 -39.97 1.95 34.17
C PRO A 110 -39.83 1.47 35.63
N GLU A 111 -40.96 1.28 36.32
CA GLU A 111 -41.02 0.75 37.68
C GLU A 111 -40.42 -0.66 37.80
N SER A 112 -39.95 -1.03 39.01
CA SER A 112 -39.39 -2.37 39.27
C SER A 112 -40.35 -3.52 38.94
N LYS A 113 -41.67 -3.29 38.99
CA LYS A 113 -42.70 -4.26 38.55
C LYS A 113 -42.66 -4.54 37.04
N HIS A 114 -42.35 -3.53 36.22
CA HIS A 114 -42.24 -3.68 34.77
C HIS A 114 -40.93 -4.37 34.41
N LEU A 115 -39.84 -4.06 35.12
CA LEU A 115 -38.57 -4.78 34.97
C LEU A 115 -38.71 -6.27 35.32
N ASP A 116 -39.48 -6.62 36.35
CA ASP A 116 -39.76 -8.03 36.67
C ASP A 116 -40.63 -8.71 35.61
N MET A 117 -41.58 -7.98 35.04
CA MET A 117 -42.50 -8.48 34.02
C MET A 117 -41.82 -8.71 32.67
N PHE A 118 -40.90 -7.82 32.28
CA PHE A 118 -40.27 -7.83 30.95
C PHE A 118 -38.82 -8.35 30.96
N GLY A 119 -38.16 -8.40 32.11
CA GLY A 119 -36.82 -9.01 32.25
C GLY A 119 -36.83 -10.54 32.18
N ASP A 120 -38.00 -11.16 32.29
CA ASP A 120 -38.24 -12.59 32.06
C ASP A 120 -39.05 -12.79 30.79
N LYS A 121 -38.48 -13.50 29.81
CA LYS A 121 -39.08 -13.70 28.49
C LYS A 121 -40.39 -14.49 28.54
N VAL A 122 -40.54 -15.40 29.50
CA VAL A 122 -41.77 -16.18 29.67
C VAL A 122 -42.89 -15.27 30.17
N LYS A 123 -42.61 -14.46 31.21
CA LYS A 123 -43.58 -13.49 31.74
C LYS A 123 -43.97 -12.45 30.68
N ALA A 124 -43.01 -11.96 29.91
CA ALA A 124 -43.25 -11.01 28.82
C ALA A 124 -44.18 -11.60 27.76
N ARG A 125 -43.96 -12.86 27.36
CA ARG A 125 -44.82 -13.58 26.41
C ARG A 125 -46.25 -13.74 26.93
N THR A 126 -46.43 -14.10 28.19
CA THR A 126 -47.77 -14.18 28.80
C THR A 126 -48.52 -12.83 28.71
N GLN A 127 -47.83 -11.70 28.88
CA GLN A 127 -48.47 -10.39 28.72
C GLN A 127 -48.86 -10.08 27.28
N ALA A 128 -48.06 -10.51 26.30
CA ALA A 128 -48.39 -10.39 24.88
C ALA A 128 -49.63 -11.22 24.52
N GLU A 129 -49.72 -12.46 25.02
CA GLU A 129 -50.90 -13.33 24.84
C GLU A 129 -52.15 -12.73 25.49
N LEU A 130 -52.04 -12.19 26.71
CA LEU A 130 -53.14 -11.48 27.40
C LEU A 130 -53.59 -10.21 26.65
N ALA A 131 -52.65 -9.51 25.99
CA ALA A 131 -52.95 -8.38 25.12
C ALA A 131 -53.46 -8.82 23.73
N SER A 132 -53.64 -10.12 23.48
CA SER A 132 -54.01 -10.71 22.19
C SER A 132 -53.09 -10.27 21.05
N ILE A 133 -51.78 -10.32 21.30
CA ILE A 133 -50.74 -10.05 20.31
C ILE A 133 -50.15 -11.40 19.88
N PRO A 134 -49.92 -11.64 18.58
CA PRO A 134 -49.33 -12.89 18.13
C PRO A 134 -47.93 -13.10 18.73
N VAL A 135 -47.69 -14.30 19.26
CA VAL A 135 -46.39 -14.74 19.81
C VAL A 135 -45.89 -15.94 19.02
N ILE A 136 -44.57 -16.18 19.06
CA ILE A 136 -43.99 -17.34 18.40
C ILE A 136 -44.44 -18.61 19.13
N PRO A 137 -44.92 -19.65 18.42
CA PRO A 137 -45.21 -20.94 19.04
C PRO A 137 -43.96 -21.49 19.74
N GLY A 138 -44.07 -21.73 21.05
CA GLY A 138 -42.98 -22.22 21.89
C GLY A 138 -43.52 -22.94 23.12
N SER A 139 -42.63 -23.58 23.87
CA SER A 139 -43.00 -24.31 25.10
C SER A 139 -43.72 -23.42 26.13
N ASP A 140 -44.60 -24.01 26.94
CA ASP A 140 -45.40 -23.33 27.99
C ASP A 140 -44.56 -22.88 29.21
N GLY A 141 -43.23 -22.77 29.04
CA GLY A 141 -42.24 -22.49 30.07
C GLY A 141 -40.86 -23.06 29.70
N PRO A 142 -39.88 -23.00 30.63
CA PRO A 142 -38.58 -23.66 30.48
C PRO A 142 -38.74 -25.17 30.32
N VAL A 143 -37.96 -25.77 29.41
CA VAL A 143 -37.94 -27.23 29.23
C VAL A 143 -37.03 -27.88 30.27
N THR A 144 -37.55 -28.84 31.04
CA THR A 144 -36.83 -29.42 32.19
C THR A 144 -35.77 -30.44 31.79
N ASN A 145 -35.94 -31.07 30.63
CA ASN A 145 -35.07 -32.15 30.14
C ASN A 145 -35.03 -32.16 28.59
N LEU A 146 -34.14 -32.99 28.04
CA LEU A 146 -33.96 -33.13 26.60
C LEU A 146 -35.21 -33.73 25.91
N ASP A 147 -35.96 -34.61 26.57
CA ASP A 147 -37.12 -35.30 26.00
C ASP A 147 -38.26 -34.33 25.69
N GLU A 148 -38.47 -33.30 26.53
CA GLU A 148 -39.42 -32.23 26.25
C GLU A 148 -39.06 -31.43 24.99
N ALA A 149 -37.76 -31.22 24.72
CA ALA A 149 -37.30 -30.57 23.49
C ALA A 149 -37.44 -31.47 22.26
N ILE A 150 -37.29 -32.80 22.42
CA ILE A 150 -37.58 -33.78 21.35
C ILE A 150 -39.07 -33.74 21.01
N GLN A 151 -39.94 -33.81 22.03
CA GLN A 151 -41.39 -33.78 21.87
C GLN A 151 -41.87 -32.47 21.22
N PHE A 152 -41.22 -31.34 21.52
CA PHE A 152 -41.46 -30.08 20.82
C PHE A 152 -41.14 -30.17 19.32
N GLY A 153 -39.99 -30.77 18.97
CA GLY A 153 -39.60 -31.00 17.58
C GLY A 153 -40.56 -31.93 16.82
N GLU A 154 -41.13 -32.94 17.48
CA GLU A 154 -42.15 -33.82 16.91
C GLU A 154 -43.50 -33.10 16.67
N ASN A 155 -43.92 -32.27 17.63
CA ASN A 155 -45.22 -31.59 17.59
C ASN A 155 -45.24 -30.36 16.67
N PHE A 156 -44.17 -29.56 16.68
CA PHE A 156 -44.11 -28.27 15.98
C PHE A 156 -43.19 -28.27 14.75
N GLY A 157 -42.41 -29.34 14.56
CA GLY A 157 -41.48 -29.52 13.46
C GLY A 157 -40.14 -28.80 13.66
N TYR A 158 -39.16 -29.18 12.83
CA TYR A 158 -37.87 -28.50 12.71
C TYR A 158 -37.90 -27.51 11.52
N PRO A 159 -37.11 -26.41 11.55
CA PRO A 159 -36.20 -26.01 12.62
C PRO A 159 -36.90 -25.31 13.79
N PHE A 160 -36.31 -25.42 14.98
CA PHE A 160 -36.67 -24.62 16.15
C PHE A 160 -35.42 -24.04 16.82
N MET A 161 -35.61 -23.05 17.69
CA MET A 161 -34.54 -22.37 18.42
C MET A 161 -34.63 -22.69 19.91
N ILE A 162 -33.50 -23.05 20.51
CA ILE A 162 -33.32 -23.11 21.97
C ILE A 162 -32.83 -21.75 22.44
N LYS A 163 -33.45 -21.17 23.46
CA LYS A 163 -33.08 -19.86 24.03
C LYS A 163 -32.98 -19.93 25.55
N ALA A 164 -32.01 -19.23 26.13
CA ALA A 164 -31.92 -19.04 27.58
C ALA A 164 -33.02 -18.09 28.08
N SER A 165 -33.63 -18.40 29.24
CA SER A 165 -34.74 -17.61 29.81
C SER A 165 -34.33 -16.19 30.20
N LEU A 166 -33.10 -16.02 30.71
CA LEU A 166 -32.50 -14.73 31.09
C LEU A 166 -31.49 -14.20 30.05
N GLY A 167 -31.53 -14.74 28.82
CA GLY A 167 -30.53 -14.46 27.79
C GLY A 167 -30.75 -13.15 27.03
N GLY A 168 -29.72 -12.32 26.97
CA GLY A 168 -29.66 -11.07 26.18
C GLY A 168 -28.44 -11.00 25.25
N GLY A 169 -28.53 -10.21 24.17
CA GLY A 169 -27.39 -9.91 23.28
C GLY A 169 -26.91 -11.05 22.36
N GLY A 170 -27.78 -12.03 22.06
CA GLY A 170 -27.50 -13.13 21.12
C GLY A 170 -26.70 -14.30 21.72
N ARG A 171 -26.43 -14.30 23.03
CA ARG A 171 -25.74 -15.38 23.75
C ARG A 171 -26.73 -16.37 24.36
N GLY A 172 -26.37 -17.66 24.38
CA GLY A 172 -27.24 -18.71 24.92
C GLY A 172 -28.43 -19.08 24.02
N MET A 173 -28.29 -18.96 22.70
CA MET A 173 -29.28 -19.40 21.71
C MET A 173 -28.68 -20.36 20.67
N ARG A 174 -29.43 -21.39 20.25
CA ARG A 174 -29.00 -22.39 19.27
C ARG A 174 -30.14 -22.84 18.36
N ILE A 175 -29.89 -22.83 17.05
CA ILE A 175 -30.81 -23.34 16.04
C ILE A 175 -30.66 -24.86 15.97
N VAL A 176 -31.77 -25.57 16.11
CA VAL A 176 -31.85 -27.02 15.91
C VAL A 176 -32.56 -27.29 14.59
N ARG A 177 -31.81 -27.79 13.60
CA ARG A 177 -32.35 -28.09 12.26
C ARG A 177 -32.80 -29.55 12.09
N SER A 178 -32.34 -30.44 12.96
CA SER A 178 -32.70 -31.86 12.94
C SER A 178 -32.50 -32.48 14.32
N GLU A 179 -33.17 -33.62 14.54
CA GLU A 179 -33.08 -34.40 15.78
C GLU A 179 -31.63 -34.78 16.15
N SER A 180 -30.82 -35.15 15.15
CA SER A 180 -29.41 -35.55 15.36
C SER A 180 -28.54 -34.47 16.02
N GLY A 181 -28.88 -33.18 15.84
CA GLY A 181 -28.14 -32.04 16.41
C GLY A 181 -28.74 -31.49 17.71
N LEU A 182 -29.88 -32.00 18.16
CA LEU A 182 -30.64 -31.48 19.30
C LEU A 182 -29.86 -31.62 20.61
N LYS A 183 -29.34 -32.82 20.90
CA LYS A 183 -28.62 -33.11 22.15
C LYS A 183 -27.43 -32.17 22.35
N GLU A 184 -26.59 -32.00 21.33
CA GLU A 184 -25.44 -31.09 21.42
C GLU A 184 -25.88 -29.64 21.60
N SER A 185 -26.88 -29.19 20.83
CA SER A 185 -27.38 -27.82 20.88
C SER A 185 -27.97 -27.46 22.24
N TYR A 186 -28.71 -28.38 22.85
CA TYR A 186 -29.31 -28.23 24.18
C TYR A 186 -28.26 -28.10 25.28
N GLU A 187 -27.30 -29.04 25.33
CA GLU A 187 -26.21 -29.01 26.32
C GLU A 187 -25.36 -27.74 26.20
N ARG A 188 -25.03 -27.33 24.96
CA ARG A 188 -24.26 -26.11 24.73
C ARG A 188 -25.05 -24.85 25.12
N ALA A 189 -26.35 -24.79 24.83
CA ALA A 189 -27.20 -23.66 25.22
C ALA A 189 -27.28 -23.54 26.75
N LYS A 190 -27.52 -24.64 27.50
CA LYS A 190 -27.52 -24.64 28.96
C LYS A 190 -26.17 -24.25 29.55
N SER A 191 -25.08 -24.81 29.03
CA SER A 191 -23.73 -24.49 29.50
C SER A 191 -23.38 -23.02 29.29
N GLU A 192 -23.75 -22.45 28.13
CA GLU A 192 -23.52 -21.03 27.85
C GLU A 192 -24.41 -20.13 28.72
N ALA A 193 -25.67 -20.50 28.93
CA ALA A 193 -26.60 -19.78 29.80
C ALA A 193 -26.08 -19.71 31.25
N LYS A 194 -25.62 -20.85 31.79
CA LYS A 194 -25.03 -20.93 33.13
C LYS A 194 -23.78 -20.09 33.26
N ALA A 195 -22.89 -20.14 32.27
CA ALA A 195 -21.63 -19.40 32.30
C ALA A 195 -21.83 -17.88 32.17
N ALA A 196 -22.81 -17.44 31.36
CA ALA A 196 -23.03 -16.03 31.06
C ALA A 196 -24.01 -15.35 32.04
N PHE A 197 -25.05 -16.05 32.49
CA PHE A 197 -26.17 -15.48 33.25
C PHE A 197 -26.40 -16.14 34.62
N GLY A 198 -25.63 -17.18 34.96
CA GLY A 198 -25.78 -17.90 36.24
C GLY A 198 -27.02 -18.79 36.35
N ASN A 199 -27.87 -18.84 35.32
CA ASN A 199 -29.06 -19.68 35.22
C ASN A 199 -28.95 -20.59 33.98
N ASP A 200 -29.20 -21.89 34.13
CA ASP A 200 -29.16 -22.87 33.05
C ASP A 200 -30.52 -23.17 32.40
N GLU A 201 -31.59 -22.49 32.82
CA GLU A 201 -32.93 -22.62 32.24
C GLU A 201 -32.97 -22.16 30.78
N VAL A 202 -33.52 -23.03 29.93
CA VAL A 202 -33.74 -22.80 28.50
C VAL A 202 -35.18 -23.14 28.13
N TYR A 203 -35.70 -22.49 27.11
CA TYR A 203 -37.01 -22.76 26.52
C TYR A 203 -36.87 -22.89 25.00
N VAL A 204 -37.90 -23.42 24.33
CA VAL A 204 -37.88 -23.68 22.88
C VAL A 204 -38.97 -22.91 22.15
N GLU A 205 -38.65 -22.38 20.98
CA GLU A 205 -39.56 -21.65 20.10
C GLU A 205 -39.36 -22.07 18.65
N LYS A 206 -40.44 -22.05 17.87
CA LYS A 206 -40.37 -22.25 16.42
C LYS A 206 -39.40 -21.25 15.80
N PHE A 207 -38.50 -21.73 14.94
CA PHE A 207 -37.56 -20.87 14.25
C PHE A 207 -38.26 -20.25 13.04
N ILE A 208 -38.43 -18.93 13.07
CA ILE A 208 -38.88 -18.18 11.89
C ILE A 208 -37.68 -18.05 10.96
N GLU A 209 -37.79 -18.58 9.74
CA GLU A 209 -36.71 -18.46 8.75
C GLU A 209 -36.75 -17.08 8.08
N ASN A 210 -35.57 -16.49 7.90
CA ASN A 210 -35.38 -15.21 7.21
C ASN A 210 -36.31 -14.06 7.69
N PRO A 211 -36.53 -13.89 9.01
CA PRO A 211 -37.41 -12.85 9.50
C PRO A 211 -36.73 -11.48 9.36
N LYS A 212 -37.57 -10.45 9.29
CA LYS A 212 -37.18 -9.08 9.63
C LYS A 212 -37.31 -8.86 11.13
N HIS A 213 -36.41 -8.08 11.69
CA HIS A 213 -36.45 -7.66 13.09
C HIS A 213 -36.95 -6.22 13.12
N ILE A 214 -38.19 -6.03 13.57
CA ILE A 214 -38.87 -4.74 13.61
C ILE A 214 -39.17 -4.41 15.06
N GLU A 215 -38.91 -3.18 15.47
CA GLU A 215 -39.12 -2.77 16.84
C GLU A 215 -39.80 -1.42 16.94
N VAL A 216 -40.65 -1.23 17.94
CA VAL A 216 -41.47 -0.03 18.10
C VAL A 216 -41.05 0.73 19.34
N GLN A 217 -40.70 2.00 19.16
CA GLN A 217 -40.40 2.89 20.27
C GLN A 217 -41.70 3.30 20.98
N ILE A 218 -41.75 3.09 22.30
CA ILE A 218 -42.89 3.49 23.14
C ILE A 218 -42.45 4.51 24.19
N PHE A 219 -43.39 5.38 24.56
CA PHE A 219 -43.31 6.22 25.75
C PHE A 219 -44.61 6.14 26.56
N GLY A 220 -44.48 5.99 27.88
CA GLY A 220 -45.59 6.08 28.82
C GLY A 220 -45.36 7.12 29.92
N ASP A 221 -46.41 7.76 30.44
CA ASP A 221 -46.35 8.63 31.62
C ASP A 221 -47.18 8.12 32.81
N HIS A 222 -47.14 8.88 33.91
CA HIS A 222 -47.78 8.53 35.17
C HIS A 222 -49.32 8.59 35.16
N GLU A 223 -49.95 9.16 34.12
CA GLU A 223 -51.42 9.19 33.97
C GLU A 223 -51.91 8.13 32.97
N GLY A 224 -51.01 7.25 32.53
CA GLY A 224 -51.32 6.16 31.61
C GLY A 224 -51.42 6.60 30.14
N ASN A 225 -50.94 7.80 29.79
CA ASN A 225 -50.78 8.17 28.38
C ASN A 225 -49.66 7.33 27.78
N ILE A 226 -49.93 6.68 26.65
CA ILE A 226 -48.96 5.85 25.93
C ILE A 226 -49.00 6.20 24.45
N VAL A 227 -47.82 6.48 23.89
CA VAL A 227 -47.61 6.80 22.47
C VAL A 227 -46.49 5.94 21.89
N HIS A 228 -46.57 5.66 20.59
CA HIS A 228 -45.45 5.14 19.82
C HIS A 228 -44.73 6.26 19.05
N LEU A 229 -43.41 6.15 18.91
CA LEU A 229 -42.59 7.04 18.07
C LEU A 229 -42.20 6.33 16.76
N TYR A 230 -43.13 5.56 16.20
CA TYR A 230 -42.94 4.67 15.06
C TYR A 230 -41.93 3.54 15.31
N GLU A 231 -41.62 2.81 14.24
CA GLU A 231 -40.80 1.62 14.24
C GLU A 231 -39.38 1.85 13.70
N ARG A 232 -38.49 0.92 14.01
CA ARG A 232 -37.15 0.77 13.45
C ARG A 232 -36.98 -0.61 12.86
N ASP A 233 -36.33 -0.69 11.72
CA ASP A 233 -35.88 -1.94 11.12
C ASP A 233 -34.43 -2.21 11.53
N CYS A 234 -34.26 -3.26 12.32
CA CYS A 234 -32.98 -3.71 12.87
C CYS A 234 -32.57 -5.07 12.29
N SER A 235 -33.05 -5.40 11.09
CA SER A 235 -32.80 -6.70 10.45
C SER A 235 -31.37 -6.88 9.96
N VAL A 236 -30.59 -5.81 9.79
CA VAL A 236 -29.18 -5.93 9.37
C VAL A 236 -28.33 -6.35 10.57
N GLN A 237 -28.15 -7.67 10.69
CA GLN A 237 -27.52 -8.32 11.83
C GLN A 237 -26.38 -9.23 11.41
N ARG A 238 -25.40 -9.41 12.30
CA ARG A 238 -24.37 -10.45 12.19
C ARG A 238 -24.42 -11.31 13.44
N ARG A 239 -24.61 -12.63 13.29
CA ARG A 239 -24.73 -13.56 14.44
C ARG A 239 -25.73 -13.06 15.49
N HIS A 240 -26.89 -12.58 15.05
CA HIS A 240 -27.96 -12.02 15.88
C HIS A 240 -27.60 -10.73 16.64
N GLN A 241 -26.54 -10.02 16.25
CA GLN A 241 -26.20 -8.69 16.78
C GLN A 241 -26.51 -7.61 15.74
N LYS A 242 -27.21 -6.55 16.17
CA LYS A 242 -27.59 -5.40 15.32
C LYS A 242 -26.34 -4.62 14.88
N VAL A 243 -26.26 -4.31 13.58
CA VAL A 243 -25.10 -3.61 12.98
C VAL A 243 -25.50 -2.29 12.33
N VAL A 244 -26.59 -2.30 11.56
CA VAL A 244 -27.18 -1.13 10.91
C VAL A 244 -28.67 -1.11 11.20
N GLU A 245 -29.18 0.06 11.59
CA GLU A 245 -30.59 0.25 11.92
C GLU A 245 -31.18 1.37 11.06
N VAL A 246 -32.45 1.23 10.66
CA VAL A 246 -33.15 2.18 9.78
C VAL A 246 -34.49 2.59 10.41
N ALA A 247 -34.87 3.86 10.27
CA ALA A 247 -36.17 4.36 10.69
C ALA A 247 -36.73 5.34 9.63
N PRO A 248 -38.01 5.26 9.25
CA PRO A 248 -38.89 4.11 9.42
C PRO A 248 -38.42 2.90 8.61
N SER A 249 -39.09 1.75 8.73
CA SER A 249 -38.82 0.60 7.88
C SER A 249 -39.10 0.90 6.40
N VAL A 250 -38.13 0.59 5.53
CA VAL A 250 -38.27 0.71 4.06
C VAL A 250 -38.87 -0.54 3.41
N SER A 251 -39.05 -1.58 4.21
CA SER A 251 -39.30 -2.93 3.70
C SER A 251 -40.69 -3.47 4.02
N LEU A 252 -41.49 -2.70 4.75
CA LEU A 252 -42.86 -3.01 5.12
C LEU A 252 -43.83 -2.03 4.47
N SER A 253 -45.06 -2.49 4.21
CA SER A 253 -46.18 -1.63 3.83
C SER A 253 -46.52 -0.66 4.97
N GLU A 254 -47.14 0.47 4.64
CA GLU A 254 -47.55 1.45 5.66
C GLU A 254 -48.58 0.83 6.61
N GLU A 255 -49.50 0.02 6.08
CA GLU A 255 -50.54 -0.66 6.83
C GLU A 255 -49.94 -1.58 7.91
N LEU A 256 -49.00 -2.45 7.53
CA LEU A 256 -48.36 -3.40 8.45
C LEU A 256 -47.51 -2.67 9.51
N ARG A 257 -46.84 -1.58 9.14
CA ARG A 257 -46.07 -0.75 10.09
C ARG A 257 -46.97 -0.16 11.17
N ILE A 258 -48.13 0.38 10.78
CA ILE A 258 -49.10 0.94 11.72
C ILE A 258 -49.71 -0.16 12.59
N GLU A 259 -50.04 -1.32 12.02
CA GLU A 259 -50.56 -2.45 12.79
C GLU A 259 -49.59 -2.90 13.90
N ILE A 260 -48.30 -3.05 13.55
CA ILE A 260 -47.24 -3.40 14.51
C ILE A 260 -47.10 -2.31 15.60
N CYS A 261 -47.19 -1.03 15.23
CA CYS A 261 -47.16 0.07 16.18
C CYS A 261 -48.34 0.03 17.15
N GLU A 262 -49.55 -0.23 16.66
CA GLU A 262 -50.76 -0.35 17.47
C GLU A 262 -50.70 -1.56 18.41
N ALA A 263 -50.17 -2.69 17.95
CA ALA A 263 -49.93 -3.87 18.78
C ALA A 263 -48.99 -3.54 19.95
N ALA A 264 -47.90 -2.83 19.69
CA ALA A 264 -46.97 -2.38 20.73
C ALA A 264 -47.65 -1.45 21.75
N VAL A 265 -48.46 -0.48 21.30
CA VAL A 265 -49.24 0.41 22.19
C VAL A 265 -50.25 -0.38 23.01
N LYS A 266 -50.92 -1.38 22.42
CA LYS A 266 -51.89 -2.24 23.11
C LYS A 266 -51.23 -3.03 24.23
N LEU A 267 -50.06 -3.62 23.99
CA LEU A 267 -49.26 -4.31 25.02
C LEU A 267 -48.96 -3.37 26.18
N MET A 268 -48.43 -2.19 25.85
CA MET A 268 -47.94 -1.25 26.84
C MET A 268 -49.08 -0.62 27.66
N LYS A 269 -50.25 -0.43 27.06
CA LYS A 269 -51.48 -0.01 27.77
C LYS A 269 -51.98 -1.07 28.74
N ASN A 270 -51.93 -2.35 28.37
CA ASN A 270 -52.35 -3.46 29.22
C ASN A 270 -51.58 -3.51 30.54
N VAL A 271 -50.30 -3.10 30.52
CA VAL A 271 -49.40 -3.15 31.67
C VAL A 271 -49.16 -1.79 32.33
N GLN A 272 -49.82 -0.73 31.85
CA GLN A 272 -49.62 0.66 32.30
C GLN A 272 -48.13 1.05 32.28
N TYR A 273 -47.46 0.80 31.16
CA TYR A 273 -46.03 1.01 31.02
C TYR A 273 -45.63 2.47 31.28
N LEU A 274 -44.46 2.67 31.91
CA LEU A 274 -43.92 3.98 32.28
C LEU A 274 -42.56 4.22 31.62
N ASN A 275 -42.29 5.47 31.25
CA ASN A 275 -41.03 5.93 30.64
C ASN A 275 -40.82 5.36 29.22
N ALA A 276 -39.58 5.39 28.73
CA ALA A 276 -39.23 4.81 27.43
C ALA A 276 -39.14 3.28 27.48
N GLY A 277 -39.59 2.63 26.42
CA GLY A 277 -39.41 1.19 26.20
C GLY A 277 -39.48 0.87 24.73
N THR A 278 -39.02 -0.32 24.35
CA THR A 278 -39.14 -0.79 22.96
C THR A 278 -39.78 -2.17 22.94
N VAL A 279 -40.77 -2.37 22.07
CA VAL A 279 -41.38 -3.67 21.80
C VAL A 279 -40.76 -4.23 20.53
N GLU A 280 -40.14 -5.40 20.59
CA GLU A 280 -39.49 -6.04 19.45
C GLU A 280 -40.37 -7.16 18.86
N PHE A 281 -40.35 -7.27 17.53
CA PHE A 281 -41.11 -8.22 16.72
C PHE A 281 -40.22 -8.89 15.67
N LEU A 282 -40.52 -10.15 15.35
CA LEU A 282 -40.09 -10.79 14.11
C LEU A 282 -41.21 -10.74 13.09
N VAL A 283 -40.89 -10.33 11.86
CA VAL A 283 -41.86 -10.21 10.77
C VAL A 283 -41.47 -11.12 9.62
N SER A 284 -42.42 -11.90 9.11
CA SER A 284 -42.25 -12.83 7.98
C SER A 284 -43.46 -12.75 7.06
N GLY A 285 -43.28 -12.18 5.86
CA GLY A 285 -44.40 -11.84 4.99
C GLY A 285 -45.27 -10.74 5.63
N GLU A 286 -46.57 -10.99 5.76
CA GLU A 286 -47.53 -10.10 6.42
C GLU A 286 -47.77 -10.47 7.90
N GLU A 287 -47.13 -11.54 8.40
CA GLU A 287 -47.27 -11.97 9.80
C GLU A 287 -46.16 -11.36 10.66
N TYR A 288 -46.50 -10.94 11.88
CA TYR A 288 -45.56 -10.48 12.90
C TYR A 288 -45.76 -11.23 14.21
N PHE A 289 -44.67 -11.40 14.96
CA PHE A 289 -44.66 -12.13 16.23
C PHE A 289 -43.86 -11.33 17.26
N PHE A 290 -44.46 -11.10 18.42
CA PHE A 290 -43.77 -10.50 19.57
C PHE A 290 -42.60 -11.39 20.01
N ILE A 291 -41.46 -10.76 20.33
CA ILE A 291 -40.29 -11.46 20.87
C ILE A 291 -39.87 -10.99 22.26
N GLU A 292 -39.74 -9.68 22.49
CA GLU A 292 -39.33 -9.15 23.78
C GLU A 292 -39.72 -7.68 23.94
N VAL A 293 -39.70 -7.21 25.18
CA VAL A 293 -39.70 -5.79 25.49
C VAL A 293 -38.33 -5.46 26.06
N ASN A 294 -37.72 -4.40 25.55
CA ASN A 294 -36.53 -3.79 26.13
C ASN A 294 -37.01 -2.62 27.03
N PRO A 295 -37.06 -2.78 28.36
CA PRO A 295 -37.69 -1.81 29.25
C PRO A 295 -36.75 -0.63 29.58
N ARG A 296 -36.15 -0.04 28.54
CA ARG A 296 -35.11 0.99 28.61
C ARG A 296 -34.93 1.68 27.25
N VAL A 297 -34.05 2.68 27.21
CA VAL A 297 -33.53 3.24 25.96
C VAL A 297 -32.64 2.23 25.21
N GLN A 298 -32.58 2.33 23.89
CA GLN A 298 -31.71 1.50 23.04
C GLN A 298 -30.64 2.33 22.33
N VAL A 299 -29.62 1.66 21.80
CA VAL A 299 -28.48 2.29 21.11
C VAL A 299 -28.96 3.12 19.91
N GLU A 300 -29.95 2.57 19.20
CA GLU A 300 -30.62 3.04 17.99
C GLU A 300 -31.77 4.03 18.21
N HIS A 301 -31.97 4.55 19.43
CA HIS A 301 -32.97 5.61 19.66
C HIS A 301 -32.72 6.85 18.78
N THR A 302 -31.46 7.11 18.41
CA THR A 302 -31.05 8.32 17.68
C THR A 302 -31.77 8.50 16.35
N ILE A 303 -32.04 7.41 15.62
CA ILE A 303 -32.71 7.48 14.32
C ILE A 303 -34.20 7.76 14.45
N THR A 304 -34.84 7.30 15.53
CA THR A 304 -36.21 7.69 15.88
C THR A 304 -36.29 9.17 16.22
N GLU A 305 -35.34 9.70 17.02
CA GLU A 305 -35.29 11.15 17.30
C GLU A 305 -35.11 11.96 16.00
N MET A 306 -34.28 11.51 15.08
CA MET A 306 -34.03 12.22 13.82
C MET A 306 -35.24 12.27 12.88
N ILE A 307 -36.10 11.24 12.86
CA ILE A 307 -37.30 11.25 12.02
C ILE A 307 -38.51 11.89 12.70
N THR A 308 -38.57 11.91 14.04
CA THR A 308 -39.73 12.46 14.77
C THR A 308 -39.51 13.88 15.30
N GLY A 309 -38.26 14.29 15.50
CA GLY A 309 -37.91 15.53 16.18
C GLY A 309 -38.08 15.50 17.69
N ILE A 310 -38.40 14.33 18.28
CA ILE A 310 -38.64 14.17 19.72
C ILE A 310 -37.34 13.71 20.39
N ASP A 311 -36.90 14.42 21.42
CA ASP A 311 -35.76 14.01 22.25
C ASP A 311 -36.21 12.98 23.30
N ILE A 312 -35.87 11.72 23.05
CA ILE A 312 -36.28 10.58 23.87
C ILE A 312 -35.67 10.71 25.27
N VAL A 313 -34.39 11.03 25.38
CA VAL A 313 -33.68 11.04 26.67
C VAL A 313 -34.12 12.21 27.56
N GLN A 314 -34.36 13.40 26.99
CA GLN A 314 -34.98 14.50 27.74
C GLN A 314 -36.37 14.11 28.24
N THR A 315 -37.17 13.47 27.38
CA THR A 315 -38.52 13.02 27.74
C THR A 315 -38.45 11.98 28.85
N GLN A 316 -37.44 11.09 28.87
CA GLN A 316 -37.27 10.10 29.95
C GLN A 316 -37.08 10.78 31.30
N ILE A 317 -36.25 11.83 31.34
CA ILE A 317 -35.96 12.58 32.55
C ILE A 317 -37.19 13.39 32.99
N MET A 318 -37.87 14.07 32.06
CA MET A 318 -39.08 14.83 32.37
C MET A 318 -40.22 13.95 32.90
N VAL A 319 -40.45 12.78 32.29
CA VAL A 319 -41.44 11.81 32.79
C VAL A 319 -41.06 11.33 34.19
N ALA A 320 -39.77 11.07 34.45
CA ALA A 320 -39.30 10.69 35.79
C ALA A 320 -39.46 11.81 36.84
N GLN A 321 -39.49 13.09 36.42
CA GLN A 321 -39.86 14.24 37.27
C GLN A 321 -41.39 14.34 37.51
N GLY A 322 -42.19 13.53 36.79
CA GLY A 322 -43.65 13.53 36.88
C GLY A 322 -44.36 14.38 35.83
N HIS A 323 -43.67 14.87 34.79
CA HIS A 323 -44.32 15.57 33.69
C HIS A 323 -45.18 14.60 32.85
N LEU A 324 -46.30 15.11 32.34
CA LEU A 324 -47.19 14.39 31.43
C LEU A 324 -46.74 14.58 29.99
N LEU A 325 -46.92 13.57 29.13
CA LEU A 325 -46.61 13.66 27.71
C LEU A 325 -47.34 14.84 27.04
N THR A 326 -48.61 15.05 27.42
CA THR A 326 -49.48 16.13 26.94
C THR A 326 -49.18 17.49 27.58
N GLY A 327 -48.30 17.54 28.59
CA GLY A 327 -47.87 18.76 29.26
C GLY A 327 -47.10 19.69 28.33
N LYS A 328 -47.01 20.98 28.68
CA LYS A 328 -46.35 21.99 27.84
C LYS A 328 -44.84 21.77 27.70
N GLU A 329 -44.24 21.08 28.66
CA GLU A 329 -42.81 20.80 28.71
C GLU A 329 -42.39 19.71 27.71
N ILE A 330 -43.23 18.69 27.49
CA ILE A 330 -42.98 17.59 26.54
C ILE A 330 -43.70 17.85 25.20
N GLY A 331 -44.96 18.26 25.24
CA GLY A 331 -45.70 18.76 24.08
C GLY A 331 -46.31 17.69 23.16
N ILE A 332 -46.37 16.42 23.56
CA ILE A 332 -46.97 15.34 22.77
C ILE A 332 -48.46 15.25 23.13
N THR A 333 -49.30 16.02 22.44
CA THR A 333 -50.73 16.10 22.81
C THR A 333 -51.59 14.95 22.28
N SER A 334 -51.19 14.29 21.19
CA SER A 334 -51.84 13.07 20.67
C SER A 334 -50.91 12.24 19.77
N GLN A 335 -51.27 10.99 19.48
CA GLN A 335 -50.50 10.09 18.60
C GLN A 335 -50.39 10.64 17.17
N GLU A 336 -51.45 11.27 16.67
CA GLU A 336 -51.57 11.76 15.28
C GLU A 336 -50.68 12.97 14.99
N GLN A 337 -50.20 13.67 16.03
CA GLN A 337 -49.28 14.80 15.90
C GLN A 337 -47.84 14.38 15.65
N ILE A 338 -47.48 13.14 16.01
CA ILE A 338 -46.13 12.62 15.77
C ILE A 338 -46.03 12.35 14.28
N LYS A 339 -45.09 13.01 13.60
CA LYS A 339 -44.88 12.89 12.15
C LYS A 339 -43.51 12.32 11.84
N ILE A 340 -43.43 11.56 10.75
CA ILE A 340 -42.17 11.10 10.17
C ILE A 340 -41.63 12.17 9.23
N ASN A 341 -40.37 12.55 9.42
CA ASN A 341 -39.63 13.45 8.54
C ASN A 341 -38.48 12.70 7.85
N GLY A 342 -38.82 12.08 6.71
CA GLY A 342 -37.88 11.34 5.89
C GLY A 342 -37.41 10.02 6.52
N TYR A 343 -36.16 9.67 6.27
CA TYR A 343 -35.52 8.43 6.70
C TYR A 343 -34.22 8.71 7.43
N ALA A 344 -33.91 7.90 8.43
CA ALA A 344 -32.66 7.93 9.15
C ALA A 344 -32.03 6.53 9.22
N ILE A 345 -30.70 6.50 9.16
CA ILE A 345 -29.87 5.28 9.21
C ILE A 345 -28.84 5.47 10.30
N GLN A 346 -28.61 4.46 11.13
CA GLN A 346 -27.50 4.42 12.08
C GLN A 346 -26.51 3.33 11.70
N SER A 347 -25.22 3.61 11.85
CA SER A 347 -24.14 2.64 11.75
C SER A 347 -23.17 2.83 12.92
N ARG A 348 -22.71 1.72 13.49
CA ARG A 348 -21.79 1.72 14.63
C ARG A 348 -20.36 1.52 14.13
N VAL A 349 -19.54 2.56 14.24
CA VAL A 349 -18.12 2.46 13.89
C VAL A 349 -17.38 1.84 15.07
N THR A 350 -16.82 0.65 14.87
CA THR A 350 -16.12 -0.15 15.88
C THR A 350 -14.65 -0.39 15.51
N THR A 351 -13.87 -0.92 16.46
CA THR A 351 -12.49 -1.38 16.22
C THR A 351 -12.40 -2.80 15.65
N GLU A 352 -13.54 -3.44 15.36
CA GLU A 352 -13.56 -4.81 14.84
C GLU A 352 -12.97 -4.85 13.43
N ASP A 353 -11.98 -5.72 13.22
CA ASP A 353 -11.36 -5.91 11.90
C ASP A 353 -12.15 -6.93 11.08
N PRO A 354 -12.84 -6.53 9.99
CA PRO A 354 -13.62 -7.45 9.17
C PRO A 354 -12.77 -8.53 8.48
N LEU A 355 -11.47 -8.26 8.26
CA LEU A 355 -10.53 -9.23 7.68
C LEU A 355 -10.02 -10.24 8.70
N ASN A 356 -10.19 -9.96 10.00
CA ASN A 356 -9.80 -10.84 11.10
C ASN A 356 -11.02 -11.27 11.92
N ASN A 357 -12.07 -11.72 11.23
CA ASN A 357 -13.30 -12.25 11.83
C ASN A 357 -14.00 -11.32 12.83
N PHE A 358 -13.87 -10.00 12.63
CA PHE A 358 -14.42 -8.94 13.49
C PHE A 358 -13.82 -8.93 14.89
N MET A 359 -12.57 -9.39 15.03
CA MET A 359 -11.86 -9.26 16.30
C MET A 359 -11.61 -7.77 16.61
N PRO A 360 -11.96 -7.28 17.82
CA PRO A 360 -11.69 -5.91 18.21
C PRO A 360 -10.20 -5.60 18.26
N ASP A 361 -9.76 -4.61 17.50
CA ASP A 361 -8.40 -4.07 17.59
C ASP A 361 -8.25 -3.17 18.83
N THR A 362 -7.02 -3.09 19.34
CA THR A 362 -6.67 -2.33 20.55
C THR A 362 -5.45 -1.46 20.31
N GLY A 363 -5.27 -0.43 21.13
CA GLY A 363 -4.12 0.48 21.04
C GLY A 363 -4.52 1.94 20.89
N LYS A 364 -3.57 2.77 20.48
CA LYS A 364 -3.71 4.22 20.48
C LYS A 364 -4.26 4.74 19.15
N ILE A 365 -5.25 5.62 19.22
CA ILE A 365 -5.74 6.36 18.05
C ILE A 365 -4.78 7.49 17.74
N MET A 366 -4.05 7.33 16.63
CA MET A 366 -3.03 8.26 16.16
C MET A 366 -3.60 9.45 15.40
N ALA A 367 -4.71 9.24 14.72
CA ALA A 367 -5.47 10.29 14.08
C ALA A 367 -6.96 9.95 14.16
N TYR A 368 -7.79 10.92 14.54
CA TYR A 368 -9.23 10.81 14.51
C TYR A 368 -9.85 12.02 13.81
N ARG A 369 -10.46 11.79 12.65
CA ARG A 369 -11.33 12.77 11.99
C ARG A 369 -12.67 12.12 11.73
N SER A 370 -13.72 12.76 12.24
CA SER A 370 -15.10 12.41 11.91
C SER A 370 -15.57 13.13 10.66
N GLY A 371 -16.58 12.58 10.00
CA GLY A 371 -17.39 13.34 9.04
C GLY A 371 -18.24 14.41 9.74
N GLY A 372 -19.18 14.99 9.01
CA GLY A 372 -20.14 15.98 9.52
C GLY A 372 -20.98 16.59 8.41
N GLY A 373 -21.70 17.68 8.66
CA GLY A 373 -22.54 18.36 7.65
C GLY A 373 -24.04 18.08 7.81
N PHE A 374 -24.86 18.65 6.93
CA PHE A 374 -26.31 18.64 7.09
C PHE A 374 -26.92 17.22 7.02
N GLY A 375 -27.78 16.90 7.99
CA GLY A 375 -28.40 15.59 8.12
C GLY A 375 -27.46 14.52 8.68
N VAL A 376 -26.42 14.89 9.41
CA VAL A 376 -25.47 13.97 10.07
C VAL A 376 -25.47 14.22 11.56
N ARG A 377 -25.57 13.16 12.35
CA ARG A 377 -25.47 13.16 13.80
C ARG A 377 -24.36 12.19 14.24
N LEU A 378 -23.57 12.63 15.22
CA LEU A 378 -22.47 11.85 15.79
C LEU A 378 -22.61 11.77 17.31
N ASP A 379 -22.73 10.55 17.81
CA ASP A 379 -22.70 10.24 19.23
C ASP A 379 -21.40 9.47 19.52
N ALA A 380 -20.36 10.21 19.90
CA ALA A 380 -19.01 9.68 20.10
C ALA A 380 -18.90 8.93 21.43
N GLY A 381 -18.30 7.73 21.39
CA GLY A 381 -17.84 6.99 22.56
C GLY A 381 -16.38 7.33 22.85
N ASN A 382 -15.50 6.32 22.80
CA ASN A 382 -14.06 6.50 23.00
C ASN A 382 -13.28 6.80 21.69
N GLY A 383 -13.96 7.21 20.61
CA GLY A 383 -13.33 7.69 19.39
C GLY A 383 -12.90 9.16 19.48
N PHE A 384 -11.67 9.43 19.94
CA PHE A 384 -11.07 10.76 19.92
C PHE A 384 -9.56 10.73 19.70
N GLN A 385 -8.96 11.87 19.37
CA GLN A 385 -7.53 12.00 19.10
C GLN A 385 -6.72 11.62 20.36
N GLY A 386 -5.82 10.63 20.23
CA GLY A 386 -4.97 10.17 21.33
C GLY A 386 -5.63 9.18 22.28
N ALA A 387 -6.89 8.80 22.07
CA ALA A 387 -7.57 7.78 22.87
C ALA A 387 -6.81 6.45 22.84
N VAL A 388 -6.77 5.74 23.98
CA VAL A 388 -6.24 4.38 24.09
C VAL A 388 -7.41 3.42 24.21
N ILE A 389 -7.61 2.59 23.19
CA ILE A 389 -8.67 1.59 23.18
C ILE A 389 -8.18 0.35 23.91
N THR A 390 -8.85 0.04 25.02
CA THR A 390 -8.52 -1.10 25.89
C THR A 390 -9.30 -2.35 25.52
N PRO A 391 -8.78 -3.55 25.84
CA PRO A 391 -9.47 -4.83 25.64
C PRO A 391 -10.67 -5.08 26.57
N HIS A 392 -10.98 -4.20 27.52
CA HIS A 392 -11.90 -4.52 28.62
C HIS A 392 -13.38 -4.28 28.33
N TYR A 393 -13.70 -3.50 27.29
CA TYR A 393 -15.05 -2.98 27.01
C TYR A 393 -15.47 -3.28 25.56
N ASP A 394 -16.66 -2.80 25.20
CA ASP A 394 -17.14 -2.82 23.82
C ASP A 394 -16.21 -2.04 22.88
N SER A 395 -16.22 -2.43 21.61
CA SER A 395 -15.34 -1.91 20.56
C SER A 395 -15.83 -0.59 19.94
N LEU A 396 -16.89 0.02 20.48
CA LEU A 396 -17.55 1.19 19.90
C LEU A 396 -16.67 2.46 19.97
N LEU A 397 -16.43 3.07 18.81
CA LEU A 397 -15.76 4.36 18.70
C LEU A 397 -16.77 5.51 18.62
N VAL A 398 -17.73 5.41 17.71
CA VAL A 398 -18.74 6.44 17.44
C VAL A 398 -19.96 5.84 16.75
N LYS A 399 -21.15 6.32 17.13
CA LYS A 399 -22.37 6.07 16.36
C LYS A 399 -22.53 7.17 15.32
N LEU A 400 -22.70 6.76 14.07
CA LEU A 400 -22.95 7.64 12.95
C LEU A 400 -24.40 7.48 12.53
N SER A 401 -25.20 8.53 12.66
CA SER A 401 -26.58 8.56 12.19
C SER A 401 -26.75 9.60 11.09
N THR A 402 -27.51 9.27 10.04
CA THR A 402 -27.75 10.17 8.90
C THR A 402 -29.21 10.22 8.53
N GLN A 403 -29.72 11.41 8.21
CA GLN A 403 -31.13 11.66 7.87
C GLN A 403 -31.27 12.44 6.56
N ALA A 404 -32.29 12.08 5.77
CA ALA A 404 -32.68 12.78 4.55
C ALA A 404 -34.16 12.52 4.22
N LEU A 405 -34.70 13.22 3.21
CA LEU A 405 -36.09 13.07 2.79
C LEU A 405 -36.36 11.73 2.09
N THR A 406 -35.37 11.18 1.38
CA THR A 406 -35.45 9.84 0.78
C THR A 406 -34.40 8.91 1.39
N PHE A 407 -34.67 7.61 1.38
CA PHE A 407 -33.77 6.60 1.93
C PHE A 407 -32.43 6.56 1.19
N GLU A 408 -32.43 6.69 -0.13
CA GLU A 408 -31.20 6.73 -0.96
C GLU A 408 -30.33 7.93 -0.62
N GLN A 409 -30.93 9.07 -0.29
CA GLN A 409 -30.19 10.26 0.15
C GLN A 409 -29.60 10.06 1.55
N ALA A 410 -30.31 9.39 2.46
CA ALA A 410 -29.80 9.04 3.78
C ALA A 410 -28.62 8.07 3.66
N ALA A 411 -28.76 7.02 2.84
CA ALA A 411 -27.69 6.06 2.53
C ALA A 411 -26.49 6.74 1.86
N SER A 412 -26.70 7.67 0.94
CA SER A 412 -25.62 8.44 0.30
C SER A 412 -24.86 9.31 1.30
N LYS A 413 -25.57 9.95 2.25
CA LYS A 413 -24.93 10.70 3.35
C LYS A 413 -24.13 9.77 4.26
N MET A 414 -24.65 8.57 4.56
CA MET A 414 -23.96 7.54 5.35
C MET A 414 -22.64 7.14 4.67
N VAL A 415 -22.68 6.76 3.39
CA VAL A 415 -21.50 6.39 2.60
C VAL A 415 -20.48 7.54 2.56
N ARG A 416 -20.92 8.77 2.33
CA ARG A 416 -20.02 9.93 2.30
C ARG A 416 -19.33 10.13 3.66
N ASN A 417 -20.05 10.03 4.79
CA ASN A 417 -19.44 10.13 6.12
C ASN A 417 -18.44 9.00 6.40
N LEU A 418 -18.81 7.75 6.10
CA LEU A 418 -17.93 6.58 6.27
C LEU A 418 -16.63 6.77 5.47
N ARG A 419 -16.72 7.36 4.28
CA ARG A 419 -15.55 7.71 3.44
C ARG A 419 -14.77 8.93 3.92
N GLU A 420 -15.38 9.85 4.67
CA GLU A 420 -14.70 11.01 5.24
C GLU A 420 -13.94 10.66 6.52
N PHE A 421 -14.40 9.66 7.28
CA PHE A 421 -13.72 9.20 8.48
C PHE A 421 -12.25 8.88 8.22
N ARG A 422 -11.36 9.44 9.06
CA ARG A 422 -9.93 9.11 9.08
C ARG A 422 -9.56 8.68 10.48
N ILE A 423 -9.55 7.37 10.70
CA ILE A 423 -9.11 6.75 11.95
C ILE A 423 -7.80 6.01 11.65
N ARG A 424 -6.74 6.31 12.41
CA ARG A 424 -5.40 5.73 12.25
C ARG A 424 -4.89 5.23 13.60
N GLY A 425 -3.99 4.25 13.56
CA GLY A 425 -3.45 3.57 14.74
C GLY A 425 -4.13 2.24 15.03
N ILE A 426 -5.40 2.11 14.66
CA ILE A 426 -6.22 0.90 14.84
C ILE A 426 -7.05 0.61 13.58
N LYS A 427 -7.47 -0.64 13.41
CA LYS A 427 -8.44 -1.09 12.40
C LYS A 427 -9.86 -0.70 12.77
N THR A 428 -10.74 -0.66 11.78
CA THR A 428 -12.16 -0.36 11.97
C THR A 428 -13.05 -1.13 11.00
N ASN A 429 -14.31 -1.30 11.35
CA ASN A 429 -15.33 -1.94 10.52
C ASN A 429 -15.89 -1.05 9.38
N ILE A 430 -15.35 0.15 9.17
CA ILE A 430 -15.84 1.13 8.18
C ILE A 430 -15.98 0.55 6.75
N PRO A 431 -14.98 -0.19 6.20
CA PRO A 431 -15.12 -0.74 4.85
C PRO A 431 -16.30 -1.70 4.71
N PHE A 432 -16.59 -2.46 5.77
CA PHE A 432 -17.73 -3.37 5.83
C PHE A 432 -19.06 -2.60 5.85
N LEU A 433 -19.17 -1.56 6.68
CA LEU A 433 -20.36 -0.69 6.72
C LEU A 433 -20.62 -0.01 5.36
N GLU A 434 -19.55 0.42 4.66
CA GLU A 434 -19.68 0.99 3.32
C GLU A 434 -20.27 -0.04 2.33
N ASN A 435 -19.80 -1.29 2.37
CA ASN A 435 -20.32 -2.35 1.52
C ASN A 435 -21.80 -2.64 1.81
N VAL A 436 -22.18 -2.72 3.09
CA VAL A 436 -23.57 -2.94 3.53
C VAL A 436 -24.50 -1.85 2.99
N VAL A 437 -24.17 -0.58 3.22
CA VAL A 437 -25.05 0.55 2.86
C VAL A 437 -25.16 0.74 1.33
N LYS A 438 -24.15 0.29 0.58
CA LYS A 438 -24.18 0.34 -0.90
C LYS A 438 -24.84 -0.87 -1.55
N HIS A 439 -25.14 -1.93 -0.78
CA HIS A 439 -25.68 -3.15 -1.32
C HIS A 439 -27.11 -2.95 -1.84
N GLN A 440 -27.46 -3.57 -2.98
CA GLN A 440 -28.78 -3.38 -3.59
C GLN A 440 -29.92 -3.91 -2.72
N ASP A 441 -29.71 -5.02 -2.02
CA ASP A 441 -30.71 -5.56 -1.09
C ASP A 441 -30.96 -4.60 0.07
N PHE A 442 -29.91 -3.97 0.63
CA PHE A 442 -30.06 -2.93 1.64
C PHE A 442 -30.87 -1.73 1.11
N LEU A 443 -30.46 -1.19 -0.05
CA LEU A 443 -31.11 -0.02 -0.67
C LEU A 443 -32.58 -0.27 -1.04
N SER A 444 -32.93 -1.50 -1.41
CA SER A 444 -34.28 -1.88 -1.83
C SER A 444 -35.18 -2.40 -0.69
N GLY A 445 -34.65 -2.52 0.54
CA GLY A 445 -35.38 -3.13 1.66
C GLY A 445 -35.47 -4.66 1.62
N LYS A 446 -34.87 -5.32 0.62
CA LYS A 446 -34.92 -6.78 0.40
C LYS A 446 -33.87 -7.55 1.21
N TYR A 447 -33.75 -7.23 2.49
CA TYR A 447 -32.87 -7.91 3.43
C TYR A 447 -33.65 -8.50 4.60
N ASN A 448 -33.03 -9.42 5.32
CA ASN A 448 -33.57 -10.02 6.54
C ASN A 448 -32.42 -10.27 7.53
N THR A 449 -32.70 -10.88 8.67
CA THR A 449 -31.70 -11.17 9.72
C THR A 449 -30.53 -12.06 9.31
N SER A 450 -30.62 -12.78 8.18
CA SER A 450 -29.51 -13.57 7.62
C SER A 450 -28.69 -12.84 6.56
N PHE A 451 -29.05 -11.61 6.19
CA PHE A 451 -28.44 -10.85 5.08
C PHE A 451 -26.90 -10.83 5.12
N ILE A 452 -26.29 -10.42 6.23
CA ILE A 452 -24.82 -10.35 6.32
C ILE A 452 -24.19 -11.75 6.19
N ASP A 453 -24.80 -12.76 6.80
CA ASP A 453 -24.29 -14.14 6.82
C ASP A 453 -24.45 -14.82 5.44
N SER A 454 -25.41 -14.37 4.62
CA SER A 454 -25.70 -14.92 3.28
C SER A 454 -25.05 -14.18 2.11
N THR A 455 -24.31 -13.10 2.36
CA THR A 455 -23.80 -12.20 1.30
C THR A 455 -22.27 -12.06 1.37
N PRO A 456 -21.50 -13.03 0.80
CA PRO A 456 -20.04 -13.07 0.89
C PRO A 456 -19.32 -11.84 0.30
N GLU A 457 -19.91 -11.18 -0.69
CA GLU A 457 -19.36 -10.00 -1.34
C GLU A 457 -19.20 -8.80 -0.39
N LEU A 458 -19.93 -8.76 0.73
CA LEU A 458 -19.75 -7.74 1.76
C LEU A 458 -18.34 -7.77 2.39
N PHE A 459 -17.67 -8.92 2.32
CA PHE A 459 -16.33 -9.14 2.87
C PHE A 459 -15.20 -8.96 1.84
N VAL A 460 -15.53 -8.50 0.62
CA VAL A 460 -14.55 -8.14 -0.40
C VAL A 460 -14.19 -6.66 -0.23
N PHE A 461 -12.98 -6.41 0.27
CA PHE A 461 -12.49 -5.06 0.55
C PHE A 461 -11.40 -4.63 -0.44
N PRO A 462 -11.46 -3.40 -0.99
CA PRO A 462 -10.36 -2.88 -1.79
C PRO A 462 -9.12 -2.64 -0.92
N LYS A 463 -7.92 -3.00 -1.41
CA LYS A 463 -6.65 -2.67 -0.75
C LYS A 463 -6.50 -1.15 -0.65
N ARG A 464 -6.57 -0.59 0.56
CA ARG A 464 -6.35 0.85 0.80
C ARG A 464 -4.91 1.22 0.48
N LYS A 465 -4.71 2.20 -0.41
CA LYS A 465 -3.39 2.74 -0.74
C LYS A 465 -2.93 3.69 0.39
N ASP A 466 -2.10 3.23 1.32
CA ASP A 466 -1.56 4.04 2.43
C ASP A 466 -0.34 4.89 2.03
N ARG A 467 -0.48 5.65 0.93
CA ARG A 467 0.64 6.32 0.26
C ARG A 467 1.34 7.35 1.15
N GLY A 468 0.56 8.16 1.88
CA GLY A 468 1.10 9.20 2.76
C GLY A 468 1.97 8.64 3.88
N THR A 469 1.51 7.59 4.57
CA THR A 469 2.27 6.96 5.66
C THR A 469 3.55 6.33 5.12
N LYS A 470 3.46 5.54 4.04
CA LYS A 470 4.62 4.88 3.44
C LYS A 470 5.70 5.87 2.98
N MET A 471 5.29 6.98 2.36
CA MET A 471 6.20 8.07 1.96
C MET A 471 6.87 8.72 3.18
N LEU A 472 6.10 9.02 4.25
CA LEU A 472 6.68 9.56 5.50
C LEU A 472 7.65 8.57 6.14
N THR A 473 7.39 7.26 6.06
CA THR A 473 8.32 6.23 6.54
C THR A 473 9.62 6.26 5.76
N TYR A 474 9.60 6.45 4.43
CA TYR A 474 10.82 6.59 3.64
C TYR A 474 11.60 7.85 4.02
N ILE A 475 10.92 9.01 4.06
CA ILE A 475 11.55 10.29 4.45
C ILE A 475 12.15 10.17 5.85
N GLY A 476 11.41 9.61 6.80
CA GLY A 476 11.89 9.35 8.16
C GLY A 476 13.09 8.42 8.19
N ASN A 477 13.08 7.34 7.41
CA ASN A 477 14.19 6.40 7.31
C ASN A 477 15.47 7.07 6.78
N VAL A 478 15.39 7.80 5.66
CA VAL A 478 16.56 8.48 5.09
C VAL A 478 17.04 9.61 6.02
N THR A 479 16.13 10.29 6.72
CA THR A 479 16.49 11.33 7.70
C THR A 479 17.27 10.77 8.89
N VAL A 480 16.94 9.55 9.35
CA VAL A 480 17.58 8.92 10.51
C VAL A 480 18.82 8.10 10.13
N ASN A 481 18.73 7.29 9.07
CA ASN A 481 19.75 6.30 8.71
C ASN A 481 20.61 6.71 7.50
N GLY A 482 20.29 7.82 6.82
CA GLY A 482 20.97 8.24 5.60
C GLY A 482 20.56 7.42 4.35
N PHE A 483 21.22 7.70 3.23
CA PHE A 483 20.99 7.01 1.96
C PHE A 483 22.11 5.99 1.67
N PRO A 484 21.81 4.76 1.23
CA PRO A 484 22.82 3.76 0.90
C PRO A 484 23.85 4.26 -0.13
N GLY A 485 25.14 4.21 0.23
CA GLY A 485 26.24 4.68 -0.60
C GLY A 485 26.66 6.14 -0.37
N ILE A 486 25.80 6.98 0.26
CA ILE A 486 26.16 8.33 0.73
C ILE A 486 26.43 8.30 2.25
N GLY A 487 25.67 7.50 3.00
CA GLY A 487 25.71 7.43 4.45
C GLY A 487 24.89 8.53 5.12
N GLU A 488 25.12 8.72 6.42
CA GLU A 488 24.46 9.76 7.21
C GLU A 488 25.07 11.13 6.91
N LYS A 489 24.30 11.97 6.21
CA LYS A 489 24.73 13.32 5.82
C LYS A 489 23.55 14.29 5.90
N LYS A 490 23.78 15.45 6.50
CA LYS A 490 22.75 16.50 6.59
C LYS A 490 22.42 17.04 5.20
N LYS A 491 21.14 17.12 4.85
CA LYS A 491 20.63 17.68 3.59
C LYS A 491 21.19 19.08 3.32
N PRO A 492 22.01 19.27 2.26
CA PRO A 492 22.48 20.60 1.85
C PRO A 492 21.31 21.53 1.50
N VAL A 493 21.55 22.85 1.60
CA VAL A 493 20.60 23.84 1.10
C VAL A 493 20.86 24.02 -0.39
N PHE A 494 19.83 23.81 -1.20
CA PHE A 494 19.90 23.97 -2.64
C PHE A 494 18.96 25.09 -3.09
N ASP A 495 19.40 25.86 -4.08
CA ASP A 495 18.52 26.73 -4.84
C ASP A 495 17.62 25.90 -5.76
N LYS A 496 16.39 26.36 -6.00
CA LYS A 496 15.48 25.72 -6.97
C LYS A 496 16.03 25.90 -8.39
N PRO A 497 16.22 24.82 -9.17
CA PRO A 497 16.61 24.89 -10.57
C PRO A 497 15.62 25.72 -11.37
N VAL A 498 16.15 26.56 -12.28
CA VAL A 498 15.32 27.40 -13.13
C VAL A 498 14.76 26.56 -14.27
N ILE A 499 13.46 26.27 -14.22
CA ILE A 499 12.77 25.61 -15.34
C ILE A 499 12.53 26.66 -16.44
N PRO A 500 12.96 26.42 -17.69
CA PRO A 500 12.72 27.34 -18.79
C PRO A 500 11.22 27.60 -19.00
N LYS A 501 10.84 28.88 -19.07
CA LYS A 501 9.44 29.26 -19.33
C LYS A 501 9.11 29.03 -20.80
N VAL A 502 8.13 28.16 -21.04
CA VAL A 502 7.55 27.89 -22.36
C VAL A 502 6.04 28.17 -22.34
N LYS A 503 5.45 28.36 -23.52
CA LYS A 503 4.01 28.60 -23.65
C LYS A 503 3.26 27.28 -23.82
N TYR A 504 2.78 26.73 -22.70
CA TYR A 504 2.08 25.44 -22.67
C TYR A 504 0.74 25.44 -23.44
N THR A 505 0.17 26.61 -23.74
CA THR A 505 -1.08 26.75 -24.50
C THR A 505 -0.89 26.65 -26.02
N GLU A 506 0.34 26.80 -26.51
CA GLU A 506 0.65 26.64 -27.94
C GLU A 506 0.90 25.16 -28.24
N GLU A 507 0.56 24.71 -29.45
CA GLU A 507 0.87 23.35 -29.88
C GLU A 507 2.39 23.12 -29.89
N ILE A 508 2.80 21.89 -29.57
CA ILE A 508 4.22 21.51 -29.66
C ILE A 508 4.60 21.45 -31.14
N PRO A 509 5.70 22.09 -31.59
CA PRO A 509 6.10 22.06 -32.99
C PRO A 509 6.36 20.63 -33.48
N SER A 510 5.93 20.31 -34.71
CA SER A 510 6.28 19.02 -35.33
C SER A 510 7.79 18.87 -35.48
N GLY A 511 8.30 17.67 -35.19
CA GLY A 511 9.72 17.33 -35.30
C GLY A 511 9.94 15.99 -36.01
N THR A 512 11.08 15.37 -35.77
CA THR A 512 11.51 14.13 -36.43
C THR A 512 10.60 12.93 -36.16
N LYS A 513 9.88 12.93 -35.03
CA LYS A 513 8.90 11.88 -34.73
C LYS A 513 7.75 11.87 -35.74
N GLN A 514 7.25 13.03 -36.13
CA GLN A 514 6.16 13.14 -37.10
C GLN A 514 6.59 12.66 -38.49
N ILE A 515 7.87 12.81 -38.85
CA ILE A 515 8.43 12.29 -40.09
C ILE A 515 8.41 10.77 -40.08
N LEU A 516 8.88 10.14 -39.00
CA LEU A 516 8.82 8.68 -38.84
C LEU A 516 7.38 8.16 -38.89
N ASP A 517 6.45 8.82 -38.19
CA ASP A 517 5.05 8.38 -38.13
C ASP A 517 4.32 8.49 -39.48
N THR A 518 4.66 9.52 -40.26
CA THR A 518 3.96 9.80 -41.53
C THR A 518 4.59 9.07 -42.71
N HIS A 519 5.93 8.94 -42.72
CA HIS A 519 6.68 8.43 -43.89
C HIS A 519 7.46 7.14 -43.61
N GLY A 520 7.39 6.60 -42.39
CA GLY A 520 8.11 5.39 -42.01
C GLY A 520 9.62 5.56 -41.91
N ALA A 521 10.32 4.45 -41.68
CA ALA A 521 11.76 4.43 -41.46
C ALA A 521 12.56 4.93 -42.69
N ASP A 522 12.23 4.43 -43.88
CA ASP A 522 12.90 4.82 -45.12
C ASP A 522 12.65 6.30 -45.46
N GLY A 523 11.44 6.80 -45.18
CA GLY A 523 11.11 8.22 -45.33
C GLY A 523 11.96 9.12 -44.43
N LEU A 524 12.22 8.68 -43.20
CA LEU A 524 13.13 9.39 -42.30
C LEU A 524 14.59 9.32 -42.79
N VAL A 525 15.05 8.17 -43.28
CA VAL A 525 16.41 8.03 -43.85
C VAL A 525 16.62 8.97 -45.03
N ASN A 526 15.66 9.04 -45.95
CA ASN A 526 15.70 9.98 -47.07
C ASN A 526 15.74 11.43 -46.57
N TRP A 527 14.92 11.77 -45.57
CA TRP A 527 14.94 13.10 -44.98
C TRP A 527 16.30 13.45 -44.37
N ILE A 528 16.98 12.51 -43.70
CA ILE A 528 18.34 12.72 -43.16
C ILE A 528 19.31 13.02 -44.29
N ASN A 529 19.29 12.22 -45.36
CA ASN A 529 20.19 12.38 -46.51
C ASN A 529 19.98 13.72 -47.24
N ASP A 530 18.78 14.29 -47.18
CA ASP A 530 18.45 15.60 -47.76
C ASP A 530 18.95 16.78 -46.90
N GLN A 531 19.39 16.56 -45.66
CA GLN A 531 19.85 17.64 -44.79
C GLN A 531 21.26 18.13 -45.14
N SER A 532 21.40 19.44 -45.32
CA SER A 532 22.72 20.05 -45.55
C SER A 532 23.50 20.30 -44.25
N GLN A 533 22.78 20.48 -43.15
CA GLN A 533 23.27 20.72 -41.80
C GLN A 533 23.55 19.39 -41.10
N VAL A 534 24.50 19.35 -40.17
CA VAL A 534 24.62 18.22 -39.25
C VAL A 534 23.41 18.20 -38.29
N LEU A 535 22.89 17.02 -38.04
CA LEU A 535 21.83 16.80 -37.05
C LEU A 535 22.42 16.45 -35.67
N LEU A 536 21.67 16.74 -34.61
CA LEU A 536 22.11 16.52 -33.23
C LEU A 536 21.21 15.52 -32.51
N THR A 537 21.82 14.55 -31.83
CA THR A 537 21.17 13.75 -30.79
C THR A 537 21.61 14.23 -29.43
N ASP A 538 20.66 14.59 -28.56
CA ASP A 538 20.97 14.96 -27.19
C ASP A 538 20.99 13.72 -26.28
N THR A 539 22.12 13.50 -25.62
CA THR A 539 22.42 12.37 -24.74
C THR A 539 22.29 12.70 -23.26
N THR A 540 21.88 13.93 -22.93
CA THR A 540 21.78 14.42 -21.54
C THR A 540 20.91 13.51 -20.67
N PHE A 541 19.85 12.90 -21.23
CA PHE A 541 18.90 12.07 -20.50
C PHE A 541 19.38 10.62 -20.29
N ARG A 542 20.50 10.22 -20.91
CA ARG A 542 21.06 8.86 -20.82
C ARG A 542 22.57 8.88 -20.62
N ASP A 543 23.36 9.07 -21.68
CA ASP A 543 24.81 8.89 -21.59
C ASP A 543 25.53 9.99 -20.82
N GLY A 544 25.00 11.21 -20.85
CA GLY A 544 25.55 12.34 -20.12
C GLY A 544 25.69 12.02 -18.64
N HIS A 545 24.57 11.68 -17.99
CA HIS A 545 24.57 11.33 -16.58
C HIS A 545 25.06 9.91 -16.29
N GLN A 546 25.00 8.97 -17.24
CA GLN A 546 25.65 7.67 -17.08
C GLN A 546 27.16 7.81 -16.94
N SER A 547 27.76 8.76 -17.66
CA SER A 547 29.20 9.01 -17.66
C SER A 547 29.66 9.87 -16.49
N LEU A 548 28.87 10.88 -16.11
CA LEU A 548 29.24 11.87 -15.10
C LEU A 548 28.75 11.53 -13.69
N LEU A 549 27.55 10.94 -13.57
CA LEU A 549 26.78 10.86 -12.32
C LEU A 549 26.36 9.44 -11.98
N ALA A 550 27.10 8.43 -12.44
CA ALA A 550 26.81 7.00 -12.23
C ALA A 550 25.36 6.62 -12.55
N THR A 551 24.78 7.23 -13.59
CA THR A 551 23.41 6.97 -14.05
C THR A 551 22.32 7.34 -13.03
N ARG A 552 22.61 8.23 -12.08
CA ARG A 552 21.70 8.52 -10.94
C ARG A 552 20.62 9.56 -11.22
N VAL A 553 20.59 10.20 -12.38
CA VAL A 553 19.54 11.19 -12.69
C VAL A 553 18.17 10.51 -12.69
N ARG A 554 17.27 11.06 -11.87
CA ARG A 554 15.94 10.53 -11.54
C ARG A 554 14.87 10.99 -12.52
N THR A 555 13.79 10.21 -12.61
CA THR A 555 12.63 10.51 -13.46
C THR A 555 12.03 11.88 -13.16
N THR A 556 11.98 12.30 -11.89
CA THR A 556 11.43 13.61 -11.50
C THR A 556 12.16 14.78 -12.17
N ASP A 557 13.50 14.73 -12.23
CA ASP A 557 14.30 15.82 -12.82
C ASP A 557 14.18 15.82 -14.35
N LEU A 558 14.04 14.65 -14.97
CA LEU A 558 13.79 14.53 -16.42
C LEU A 558 12.37 15.02 -16.78
N LYS A 559 11.37 14.65 -15.98
CA LYS A 559 9.96 15.02 -16.17
C LYS A 559 9.76 16.53 -16.25
N HIS A 560 10.48 17.32 -15.44
CA HIS A 560 10.33 18.78 -15.43
C HIS A 560 10.91 19.46 -16.66
N ILE A 561 11.89 18.85 -17.34
CA ILE A 561 12.62 19.47 -18.45
C ILE A 561 12.30 18.85 -19.83
N ALA A 562 11.64 17.68 -19.88
CA ALA A 562 11.31 16.99 -21.12
C ALA A 562 10.46 17.85 -22.09
N GLU A 563 9.35 18.43 -21.63
CA GLU A 563 8.51 19.28 -22.49
C GLU A 563 9.18 20.60 -22.88
N PRO A 564 9.86 21.34 -21.97
CA PRO A 564 10.70 22.46 -22.38
C PRO A 564 11.73 22.10 -23.45
N THR A 565 12.41 20.95 -23.32
CA THR A 565 13.38 20.46 -24.31
C THR A 565 12.70 20.26 -25.67
N ALA A 566 11.61 19.52 -25.69
CA ALA A 566 10.82 19.21 -26.89
C ALA A 566 10.31 20.45 -27.64
N ARG A 567 9.94 21.51 -26.91
CA ARG A 567 9.44 22.78 -27.49
C ARG A 567 10.55 23.72 -27.94
N LEU A 568 11.65 23.78 -27.19
CA LEU A 568 12.72 24.74 -27.40
C LEU A 568 13.71 24.30 -28.49
N ILE A 569 13.90 22.99 -28.66
CA ILE A 569 14.78 22.40 -29.67
C ILE A 569 14.07 21.28 -30.44
N PRO A 570 13.00 21.60 -31.21
CA PRO A 570 12.22 20.61 -31.95
C PRO A 570 12.98 19.98 -33.13
N ASP A 571 14.06 20.62 -33.58
CA ASP A 571 14.91 20.21 -34.71
C ASP A 571 15.97 19.14 -34.34
N LEU A 572 15.97 18.63 -33.09
CA LEU A 572 16.83 17.49 -32.71
C LEU A 572 16.52 16.26 -33.58
N PHE A 573 17.55 15.49 -33.94
CA PHE A 573 17.32 14.17 -34.53
C PHE A 573 16.60 13.29 -33.51
N SER A 574 17.21 13.09 -32.34
CA SER A 574 16.65 12.27 -31.27
C SER A 574 17.07 12.76 -29.87
N LEU A 575 16.32 12.32 -28.87
CA LEU A 575 16.70 12.37 -27.46
C LEU A 575 17.09 10.96 -27.03
N GLU A 576 18.37 10.75 -26.73
CA GLU A 576 18.82 9.50 -26.14
C GLU A 576 18.50 9.51 -24.64
N MET A 577 17.50 8.71 -24.25
CA MET A 577 16.89 8.79 -22.92
C MET A 577 16.71 7.43 -22.22
N TRP A 578 17.10 6.34 -22.88
CA TRP A 578 16.86 4.99 -22.41
C TRP A 578 17.94 3.98 -22.81
N GLY A 579 17.87 2.78 -22.24
CA GLY A 579 18.86 1.73 -22.47
C GLY A 579 20.19 2.01 -21.76
N GLY A 580 21.24 1.29 -22.17
CA GLY A 580 22.49 1.28 -21.40
C GLY A 580 22.26 0.85 -19.95
N ALA A 581 22.82 1.58 -18.98
CA ALA A 581 22.69 1.24 -17.56
C ALA A 581 21.38 1.73 -16.92
N THR A 582 20.60 2.57 -17.60
CA THR A 582 19.44 3.26 -17.00
C THR A 582 18.37 2.29 -16.48
N PHE A 583 18.15 1.17 -17.18
CA PHE A 583 17.11 0.20 -16.85
C PHE A 583 17.36 -0.48 -15.49
N ASP A 584 18.55 -1.08 -15.29
CA ASP A 584 18.92 -1.70 -14.00
C ASP A 584 19.03 -0.65 -12.90
N VAL A 585 19.68 0.49 -13.18
CA VAL A 585 19.94 1.51 -12.16
C VAL A 585 18.64 2.13 -11.62
N ALA A 586 17.65 2.36 -12.49
CA ALA A 586 16.34 2.86 -12.09
C ALA A 586 15.70 1.95 -11.03
N TYR A 587 15.59 0.64 -11.31
CA TYR A 587 15.03 -0.30 -10.34
C TYR A 587 15.93 -0.52 -9.13
N ARG A 588 17.24 -0.69 -9.32
CA ARG A 588 18.17 -1.13 -8.28
C ARG A 588 18.48 -0.03 -7.28
N PHE A 589 18.80 1.17 -7.75
CA PHE A 589 19.34 2.23 -6.92
C PHE A 589 18.36 3.39 -6.73
N LEU A 590 17.63 3.76 -7.77
CA LEU A 590 16.66 4.86 -7.71
C LEU A 590 15.28 4.40 -7.21
N LYS A 591 15.05 3.08 -7.22
CA LYS A 591 13.80 2.43 -6.80
C LYS A 591 12.59 3.01 -7.53
N GLU A 592 12.74 3.23 -8.83
CA GLU A 592 11.70 3.74 -9.73
C GLU A 592 11.64 2.89 -11.02
N ASP A 593 10.51 2.94 -11.70
CA ASP A 593 10.27 2.13 -12.88
C ASP A 593 10.82 2.82 -14.14
N PRO A 594 11.78 2.22 -14.88
CA PRO A 594 12.25 2.78 -16.14
C PRO A 594 11.13 2.87 -17.19
N TRP A 595 10.14 1.98 -17.18
CA TRP A 595 9.02 2.02 -18.13
C TRP A 595 8.14 3.25 -17.91
N GLU A 596 7.86 3.59 -16.64
CA GLU A 596 7.13 4.80 -16.30
C GLU A 596 7.90 6.06 -16.73
N ARG A 597 9.24 6.04 -16.58
CA ARG A 597 10.11 7.10 -17.11
C ARG A 597 9.93 7.27 -18.63
N LEU A 598 9.94 6.16 -19.38
CA LEU A 598 9.76 6.19 -20.83
C LEU A 598 8.39 6.76 -21.21
N LEU A 599 7.32 6.24 -20.62
CA LEU A 599 5.95 6.71 -20.89
C LEU A 599 5.78 8.20 -20.56
N THR A 600 6.30 8.64 -19.41
CA THR A 600 6.25 10.04 -18.98
C THR A 600 6.99 10.96 -19.95
N ILE A 601 8.20 10.58 -20.39
CA ILE A 601 8.99 11.39 -21.31
C ILE A 601 8.37 11.38 -22.71
N ARG A 602 7.82 10.24 -23.17
CA ARG A 602 7.12 10.14 -24.45
C ARG A 602 5.92 11.07 -24.53
N GLU A 603 5.12 11.14 -23.47
CA GLU A 603 3.99 12.07 -23.35
C GLU A 603 4.46 13.54 -23.41
N LYS A 604 5.56 13.86 -22.71
CA LYS A 604 6.07 15.22 -22.60
C LYS A 604 6.86 15.71 -23.82
N ALA A 605 7.45 14.80 -24.58
CA ALA A 605 8.25 15.11 -25.76
C ALA A 605 7.69 14.39 -27.00
N PRO A 606 6.44 14.65 -27.44
CA PRO A 606 5.75 13.86 -28.47
C PRO A 606 6.27 14.08 -29.90
N ASN A 607 7.14 15.07 -30.12
CA ASN A 607 7.59 15.53 -31.43
C ASN A 607 9.04 15.11 -31.79
N VAL A 608 9.84 14.70 -30.80
CA VAL A 608 11.23 14.27 -31.00
C VAL A 608 11.31 12.74 -30.96
N LEU A 609 12.18 12.13 -31.77
CA LEU A 609 12.45 10.70 -31.70
C LEU A 609 13.07 10.34 -30.35
N LEU A 610 12.59 9.28 -29.70
CA LEU A 610 13.24 8.75 -28.51
C LEU A 610 14.21 7.64 -28.90
N GLN A 611 15.48 7.80 -28.51
CA GLN A 611 16.55 6.86 -28.80
C GLN A 611 16.97 6.07 -27.56
N MET A 612 17.29 4.80 -27.76
CA MET A 612 17.91 3.96 -26.74
C MET A 612 19.18 3.26 -27.23
N LEU A 613 20.07 2.96 -26.28
CA LEU A 613 21.19 2.06 -26.51
C LEU A 613 20.78 0.61 -26.17
N LEU A 614 20.82 -0.27 -27.18
CA LEU A 614 20.44 -1.68 -27.07
C LEU A 614 21.66 -2.58 -27.37
N ARG A 615 22.01 -3.48 -26.45
CA ARG A 615 23.01 -4.51 -26.75
C ARG A 615 22.32 -5.70 -27.39
N ALA A 616 22.78 -6.12 -28.56
CA ALA A 616 22.03 -7.05 -29.41
C ALA A 616 21.73 -8.41 -28.77
N SER A 617 22.71 -8.99 -28.09
CA SER A 617 22.61 -10.33 -27.50
C SER A 617 21.79 -10.40 -26.22
N ASN A 618 21.49 -9.25 -25.59
CA ASN A 618 20.84 -9.25 -24.29
C ASN A 618 20.01 -8.02 -23.91
N ALA A 619 19.64 -7.20 -24.88
CA ALA A 619 18.90 -5.97 -24.72
C ALA A 619 19.56 -5.00 -23.72
N VAL A 620 19.09 -5.02 -22.47
CA VAL A 620 19.55 -4.16 -21.37
C VAL A 620 20.02 -4.95 -20.16
N GLY A 621 20.14 -6.29 -20.26
CA GLY A 621 20.52 -7.20 -19.18
C GLY A 621 22.03 -7.35 -18.95
N TYR A 622 22.47 -8.42 -18.28
CA TYR A 622 23.90 -8.74 -18.07
C TYR A 622 24.33 -10.14 -18.55
N LYS A 623 23.39 -10.95 -19.03
CA LYS A 623 23.62 -12.32 -19.54
C LYS A 623 23.00 -12.47 -20.91
N ASN A 624 23.31 -13.51 -21.67
CA ASN A 624 22.53 -13.78 -22.90
C ASN A 624 21.11 -14.21 -22.56
N TYR A 625 20.18 -13.84 -23.43
CA TYR A 625 18.79 -14.27 -23.36
C TYR A 625 18.40 -15.00 -24.64
N PRO A 626 17.40 -15.90 -24.57
CA PRO A 626 16.84 -16.52 -25.77
C PRO A 626 16.16 -15.48 -26.65
N ASP A 627 16.01 -15.80 -27.93
CA ASP A 627 15.56 -14.86 -28.96
C ASP A 627 14.21 -14.22 -28.68
N ASN A 628 13.29 -14.98 -28.08
CA ASN A 628 11.95 -14.50 -27.77
C ASN A 628 11.96 -13.41 -26.70
N VAL A 629 12.94 -13.37 -25.80
CA VAL A 629 13.11 -12.30 -24.82
C VAL A 629 13.59 -11.01 -25.49
N ILE A 630 14.52 -11.10 -26.44
CA ILE A 630 15.01 -9.95 -27.19
C ILE A 630 13.88 -9.35 -28.04
N LYS A 631 13.15 -10.20 -28.76
CA LYS A 631 11.98 -9.80 -29.57
C LYS A 631 10.90 -9.13 -28.72
N GLU A 632 10.50 -9.76 -27.59
CA GLU A 632 9.51 -9.20 -26.67
C GLU A 632 9.98 -7.84 -26.13
N PHE A 633 11.24 -7.71 -25.73
CA PHE A 633 11.78 -6.44 -25.21
C PHE A 633 11.74 -5.33 -26.26
N VAL A 634 12.14 -5.62 -27.50
CA VAL A 634 12.09 -4.65 -28.61
C VAL A 634 10.64 -4.24 -28.90
N GLU A 635 9.73 -5.20 -29.00
CA GLU A 635 8.30 -4.95 -29.23
C GLU A 635 7.71 -4.03 -28.14
N LYS A 636 7.97 -4.35 -26.86
CA LYS A 636 7.45 -3.54 -25.74
C LYS A 636 8.10 -2.16 -25.67
N SER A 637 9.39 -2.05 -25.99
CA SER A 637 10.08 -0.75 -26.04
C SER A 637 9.53 0.13 -27.17
N ALA A 638 9.31 -0.46 -28.35
CA ALA A 638 8.73 0.22 -29.51
C ALA A 638 7.29 0.68 -29.23
N PHE A 639 6.48 -0.19 -28.61
CA PHE A 639 5.11 0.12 -28.18
C PHE A 639 5.07 1.26 -27.15
N ALA A 640 5.96 1.25 -26.16
CA ALA A 640 6.02 2.27 -25.11
C ALA A 640 6.53 3.64 -25.62
N GLY A 641 7.25 3.67 -26.75
CA GLY A 641 7.58 4.92 -27.44
C GLY A 641 9.03 5.11 -27.86
N ILE A 642 9.88 4.08 -27.78
CA ILE A 642 11.22 4.12 -28.39
C ILE A 642 11.08 4.07 -29.92
N ASP A 643 11.83 4.94 -30.58
CA ASP A 643 11.79 5.12 -32.03
C ASP A 643 13.09 4.72 -32.72
N VAL A 644 14.23 4.96 -32.06
CA VAL A 644 15.57 4.63 -32.56
C VAL A 644 16.25 3.67 -31.60
N PHE A 645 16.62 2.50 -32.12
CA PHE A 645 17.37 1.49 -31.39
C PHE A 645 18.80 1.50 -31.93
N ARG A 646 19.73 2.07 -31.15
CA ARG A 646 21.16 1.93 -31.42
C ARG A 646 21.61 0.56 -30.94
N ILE A 647 21.69 -0.37 -31.88
CA ILE A 647 22.04 -1.77 -31.67
C ILE A 647 23.55 -1.92 -31.77
N PHE A 648 24.20 -2.46 -30.76
CA PHE A 648 25.62 -2.77 -30.80
C PHE A 648 25.91 -4.17 -30.26
N ASP A 649 27.04 -4.73 -30.69
CA ASP A 649 27.64 -5.93 -30.11
C ASP A 649 28.99 -5.57 -29.47
N SER A 650 29.31 -6.18 -28.32
CA SER A 650 30.53 -5.82 -27.58
C SER A 650 31.83 -6.22 -28.27
N LEU A 651 31.76 -7.05 -29.31
CA LEU A 651 32.88 -7.54 -30.09
C LEU A 651 32.76 -7.17 -31.59
N ASN A 652 31.81 -6.30 -31.94
CA ASN A 652 31.42 -5.98 -33.33
C ASN A 652 31.02 -7.22 -34.15
N TRP A 653 30.40 -8.21 -33.52
CA TRP A 653 30.00 -9.42 -34.21
C TRP A 653 28.62 -9.25 -34.89
N VAL A 654 28.62 -9.03 -36.20
CA VAL A 654 27.41 -8.73 -36.99
C VAL A 654 26.34 -9.81 -36.88
N LYS A 655 26.72 -11.10 -36.91
CA LYS A 655 25.79 -12.21 -36.69
C LYS A 655 25.07 -12.12 -35.34
N GLY A 656 25.71 -11.56 -34.32
CA GLY A 656 25.08 -11.30 -33.02
C GLY A 656 24.02 -10.20 -33.06
N MET A 657 24.05 -9.32 -34.06
CA MET A 657 23.20 -8.14 -34.19
C MET A 657 21.94 -8.36 -35.03
N THR A 658 21.96 -9.31 -35.97
CA THR A 658 20.88 -9.51 -36.96
C THR A 658 19.50 -9.68 -36.32
N LEU A 659 19.37 -10.52 -35.28
CA LEU A 659 18.10 -10.74 -34.58
C LEU A 659 17.47 -9.43 -34.07
N ALA A 660 18.29 -8.56 -33.47
CA ALA A 660 17.81 -7.29 -32.92
C ALA A 660 17.49 -6.29 -34.04
N ILE A 661 18.28 -6.28 -35.12
CA ILE A 661 18.00 -5.45 -36.31
C ILE A 661 16.64 -5.85 -36.90
N ASP A 662 16.43 -7.13 -37.14
CA ASP A 662 15.18 -7.67 -37.69
C ASP A 662 13.99 -7.34 -36.77
N ALA A 663 14.12 -7.60 -35.46
CA ALA A 663 13.05 -7.30 -34.52
C ALA A 663 12.64 -5.82 -34.49
N VAL A 664 13.60 -4.90 -34.63
CA VAL A 664 13.33 -3.45 -34.68
C VAL A 664 12.64 -3.08 -36.00
N ARG A 665 13.09 -3.65 -37.12
CA ARG A 665 12.47 -3.45 -38.44
C ARG A 665 11.03 -3.97 -38.47
N ASP A 666 10.79 -5.16 -37.93
CA ASP A 666 9.46 -5.78 -37.82
C ASP A 666 8.46 -4.92 -37.02
N ASN A 667 8.96 -4.09 -36.11
CA ASN A 667 8.17 -3.14 -35.32
C ASN A 667 8.06 -1.74 -35.96
N GLY A 668 8.55 -1.56 -37.18
CA GLY A 668 8.46 -0.29 -37.92
C GLY A 668 9.31 0.84 -37.32
N LYS A 669 10.39 0.52 -36.61
CA LYS A 669 11.27 1.47 -35.93
C LYS A 669 12.65 1.57 -36.61
N ILE A 670 13.46 2.54 -36.19
CA ILE A 670 14.80 2.76 -36.75
C ILE A 670 15.82 1.84 -36.08
N ALA A 671 16.26 0.83 -36.82
CA ALA A 671 17.46 0.05 -36.51
C ALA A 671 18.73 0.84 -36.90
N GLU A 672 19.42 1.39 -35.89
CA GLU A 672 20.73 2.02 -36.04
C GLU A 672 21.81 1.00 -35.61
N ALA A 673 22.57 0.47 -36.56
CA ALA A 673 23.55 -0.57 -36.28
C ALA A 673 24.93 0.03 -36.02
N ALA A 674 25.49 -0.22 -34.84
CA ALA A 674 26.70 0.44 -34.37
C ALA A 674 27.96 -0.42 -34.52
N ILE A 675 29.00 0.16 -35.10
CA ILE A 675 30.37 -0.32 -35.02
C ILE A 675 31.07 0.36 -33.85
N CYS A 676 31.52 -0.41 -32.86
CA CYS A 676 32.34 0.11 -31.77
C CYS A 676 33.76 0.40 -32.27
N TYR A 677 34.24 1.63 -32.09
CA TYR A 677 35.58 2.03 -32.51
C TYR A 677 36.62 1.65 -31.45
N THR A 678 37.73 1.06 -31.87
CA THR A 678 38.88 0.72 -31.01
C THR A 678 40.19 0.83 -31.81
N GLY A 679 41.32 0.96 -31.11
CA GLY A 679 42.61 1.14 -31.75
C GLY A 679 42.78 2.53 -32.36
N ASP A 680 43.60 2.61 -33.41
CA ASP A 680 43.87 3.83 -34.16
C ASP A 680 44.15 3.49 -35.62
N ILE A 681 43.24 3.87 -36.52
CA ILE A 681 43.37 3.61 -37.97
C ILE A 681 44.57 4.33 -38.61
N LEU A 682 45.20 5.28 -37.90
CA LEU A 682 46.40 5.98 -38.36
C LEU A 682 47.68 5.27 -37.89
N ASP A 683 47.59 4.33 -36.95
CA ASP A 683 48.73 3.60 -36.43
C ASP A 683 49.06 2.38 -37.30
N SER A 684 50.10 2.55 -38.12
CA SER A 684 50.58 1.47 -38.99
C SER A 684 51.09 0.22 -38.25
N THR A 685 51.29 0.28 -36.94
CA THR A 685 51.73 -0.87 -36.13
C THR A 685 50.58 -1.72 -35.58
N ARG A 686 49.34 -1.21 -35.59
CA ARG A 686 48.12 -1.93 -35.16
C ARG A 686 47.14 -2.14 -36.31
N GLN A 687 47.47 -3.07 -37.19
CA GLN A 687 46.71 -3.36 -38.42
C GLN A 687 45.42 -4.16 -38.24
N LYS A 688 45.12 -4.66 -37.02
CA LYS A 688 43.92 -5.48 -36.78
C LYS A 688 42.61 -4.70 -36.97
N TYR A 689 42.62 -3.43 -36.60
CA TYR A 689 41.47 -2.52 -36.66
C TYR A 689 41.79 -1.36 -37.62
N ASP A 690 42.17 -1.70 -38.84
CA ASP A 690 42.48 -0.75 -39.89
C ASP A 690 41.22 -0.18 -40.56
N LEU A 691 41.41 0.67 -41.56
CA LEU A 691 40.29 1.27 -42.29
C LEU A 691 39.47 0.22 -43.07
N THR A 692 40.10 -0.87 -43.53
CA THR A 692 39.43 -1.96 -44.27
C THR A 692 38.43 -2.68 -43.38
N TYR A 693 38.82 -2.99 -42.13
CA TYR A 693 37.95 -3.59 -41.12
C TYR A 693 36.63 -2.82 -40.95
N TYR A 694 36.72 -1.50 -40.79
CA TYR A 694 35.52 -0.66 -40.62
C TYR A 694 34.65 -0.60 -41.88
N LYS A 695 35.25 -0.59 -43.07
CA LYS A 695 34.52 -0.63 -44.36
C LYS A 695 33.74 -1.92 -44.55
N ASP A 696 34.38 -3.04 -44.27
CA ASP A 696 33.78 -4.37 -44.47
C ASP A 696 32.61 -4.58 -43.51
N LEU A 697 32.77 -4.19 -42.24
CA LEU A 697 31.68 -4.22 -41.27
C LEU A 697 30.52 -3.29 -41.66
N ALA A 698 30.81 -2.10 -42.17
CA ALA A 698 29.77 -1.17 -42.60
C ALA A 698 28.90 -1.78 -43.71
N LYS A 699 29.53 -2.43 -44.70
CA LYS A 699 28.80 -3.14 -45.77
C LYS A 699 28.00 -4.32 -45.24
N GLU A 700 28.55 -5.09 -44.30
CA GLU A 700 27.84 -6.23 -43.71
C GLU A 700 26.61 -5.79 -42.93
N LEU A 701 26.70 -4.67 -42.20
CA LEU A 701 25.58 -4.09 -41.45
C LEU A 701 24.51 -3.46 -42.37
N GLU A 702 24.93 -2.83 -43.48
CA GLU A 702 24.02 -2.36 -44.53
C GLU A 702 23.25 -3.52 -45.15
N GLN A 703 23.93 -4.61 -45.50
CA GLN A 703 23.30 -5.84 -46.02
C GLN A 703 22.38 -6.51 -45.00
N SER A 704 22.62 -6.30 -43.70
CA SER A 704 21.76 -6.78 -42.61
C SER A 704 20.49 -5.94 -42.44
N GLY A 705 20.28 -4.89 -43.24
CA GLY A 705 19.06 -4.08 -43.23
C GLY A 705 19.06 -2.95 -42.20
N ALA A 706 20.22 -2.51 -41.71
CA ALA A 706 20.31 -1.31 -40.88
C ALA A 706 19.79 -0.07 -41.66
N HIS A 707 19.12 0.85 -40.97
CA HIS A 707 18.66 2.11 -41.57
C HIS A 707 19.72 3.22 -41.42
N ILE A 708 20.51 3.16 -40.36
CA ILE A 708 21.57 4.12 -40.01
C ILE A 708 22.78 3.33 -39.53
N LEU A 709 23.97 3.76 -39.94
CA LEU A 709 25.24 3.23 -39.43
C LEU A 709 25.73 4.10 -38.27
N ALA A 710 25.88 3.54 -37.08
CA ALA A 710 26.51 4.22 -35.96
C ALA A 710 28.00 3.92 -35.88
N ILE A 711 28.81 4.93 -35.58
CA ILE A 711 30.18 4.76 -35.11
C ILE A 711 30.21 5.09 -33.63
N LYS A 712 30.32 4.06 -32.79
CA LYS A 712 30.34 4.17 -31.34
C LYS A 712 31.78 4.17 -30.83
N ASP A 713 32.36 5.35 -30.68
CA ASP A 713 33.63 5.55 -29.99
C ASP A 713 33.40 5.69 -28.47
N MET A 714 33.15 4.57 -27.81
CA MET A 714 32.78 4.48 -26.39
C MET A 714 33.85 4.97 -25.40
N ALA A 715 35.08 5.16 -25.84
CA ALA A 715 36.20 5.58 -24.99
C ALA A 715 36.73 6.97 -25.36
N GLY A 716 36.35 7.55 -26.50
CA GLY A 716 36.89 8.83 -26.97
C GLY A 716 38.28 8.70 -27.60
N LEU A 717 38.51 7.59 -28.32
CA LEU A 717 39.77 7.24 -28.96
C LEU A 717 39.93 7.87 -30.35
N LEU A 718 38.82 8.20 -31.00
CA LEU A 718 38.82 8.68 -32.38
C LEU A 718 39.44 10.08 -32.46
N LYS A 719 40.69 10.13 -32.91
CA LYS A 719 41.43 11.38 -33.11
C LYS A 719 40.82 12.19 -34.26
N PRO A 720 40.97 13.53 -34.29
CA PRO A 720 40.34 14.36 -35.31
C PRO A 720 40.66 13.98 -36.75
N GLN A 721 41.92 13.68 -37.07
CA GLN A 721 42.30 13.23 -38.41
C GLN A 721 41.78 11.81 -38.72
N ALA A 722 41.74 10.93 -37.72
CA ALA A 722 41.16 9.60 -37.88
C ALA A 722 39.65 9.70 -38.15
N ALA A 723 38.95 10.62 -37.48
CA ALA A 723 37.54 10.89 -37.72
C ALA A 723 37.28 11.33 -39.16
N TYR A 724 38.07 12.28 -39.67
CA TYR A 724 37.96 12.71 -41.07
C TYR A 724 38.14 11.54 -42.04
N ASN A 725 39.21 10.75 -41.88
CA ASN A 725 39.53 9.63 -42.76
C ASN A 725 38.48 8.52 -42.68
N LEU A 726 38.02 8.17 -41.47
CA LEU A 726 37.03 7.13 -41.25
C LEU A 726 35.69 7.53 -41.87
N ILE A 727 35.18 8.72 -41.55
CA ILE A 727 33.86 9.16 -42.01
C ILE A 727 33.83 9.34 -43.52
N SER A 728 34.83 10.00 -44.11
CA SER A 728 34.90 10.17 -45.57
C SER A 728 34.89 8.82 -46.29
N THR A 729 35.70 7.88 -45.81
CA THR A 729 35.76 6.53 -46.36
C THR A 729 34.44 5.78 -46.22
N LEU A 730 33.77 5.88 -45.08
CA LEU A 730 32.48 5.22 -44.87
C LEU A 730 31.38 5.82 -45.74
N LYS A 731 31.32 7.15 -45.90
CA LYS A 731 30.38 7.83 -46.82
C LYS A 731 30.62 7.46 -48.29
N GLU A 732 31.84 7.06 -48.67
CA GLU A 732 32.14 6.49 -49.99
C GLU A 732 31.79 5.00 -50.10
N THR A 733 31.54 4.31 -48.98
CA THR A 733 31.43 2.85 -48.90
C THR A 733 29.98 2.36 -48.82
N VAL A 734 29.11 3.08 -48.09
CA VAL A 734 27.71 2.75 -47.84
C VAL A 734 26.81 3.96 -48.11
N ASP A 735 25.55 3.71 -48.46
CA ASP A 735 24.55 4.76 -48.70
C ASP A 735 23.80 5.15 -47.41
N LEU A 736 24.00 4.40 -46.33
CA LEU A 736 23.39 4.69 -45.03
C LEU A 736 23.87 6.03 -44.46
N PRO A 737 22.97 6.81 -43.81
CA PRO A 737 23.38 7.90 -42.94
C PRO A 737 24.32 7.39 -41.84
N ILE A 738 25.31 8.21 -41.50
CA ILE A 738 26.29 7.92 -40.47
C ILE A 738 26.02 8.77 -39.23
N HIS A 739 25.86 8.09 -38.10
CA HIS A 739 25.68 8.67 -36.79
C HIS A 739 26.94 8.47 -35.94
N LEU A 740 27.70 9.54 -35.69
CA LEU A 740 28.92 9.46 -34.89
C LEU A 740 28.63 9.76 -33.42
N HIS A 741 29.12 8.86 -32.57
CA HIS A 741 29.09 8.97 -31.13
C HIS A 741 30.51 8.90 -30.58
N THR A 742 30.95 9.92 -29.83
CA THR A 742 32.23 9.90 -29.10
C THR A 742 32.07 10.47 -27.68
N HIS A 743 33.09 10.24 -26.86
CA HIS A 743 33.24 10.86 -25.54
C HIS A 743 34.37 11.88 -25.59
N ASP A 744 34.25 12.94 -24.79
CA ASP A 744 35.23 14.04 -24.72
C ASP A 744 36.34 13.78 -23.69
N THR A 745 36.62 12.50 -23.39
CA THR A 745 37.54 12.10 -22.29
C THR A 745 38.92 12.69 -22.51
N SER A 746 39.37 12.72 -23.76
CA SER A 746 40.67 13.27 -24.17
C SER A 746 40.69 14.80 -24.27
N GLY A 747 39.52 15.46 -24.24
CA GLY A 747 39.35 16.89 -24.53
C GLY A 747 39.38 17.24 -26.02
N ASN A 748 39.41 16.25 -26.91
CA ASN A 748 39.44 16.45 -28.37
C ASN A 748 38.07 16.30 -29.04
N GLY A 749 37.00 16.02 -28.30
CA GLY A 749 35.73 15.59 -28.86
C GLY A 749 35.08 16.62 -29.80
N ILE A 750 35.10 17.91 -29.45
CA ILE A 750 34.62 18.98 -30.34
C ILE A 750 35.42 19.03 -31.64
N PHE A 751 36.74 18.88 -31.57
CA PHE A 751 37.58 18.93 -32.78
C PHE A 751 37.38 17.67 -33.64
N THR A 752 37.19 16.51 -33.01
CA THR A 752 36.81 15.26 -33.67
C THR A 752 35.48 15.40 -34.41
N TYR A 753 34.46 15.99 -33.78
CA TYR A 753 33.19 16.27 -34.45
C TYR A 753 33.30 17.28 -35.57
N ALA A 754 34.02 18.38 -35.39
CA ALA A 754 34.23 19.36 -36.46
C ALA A 754 34.87 18.70 -37.70
N LYS A 755 35.84 17.80 -37.50
CA LYS A 755 36.47 17.04 -38.60
C LYS A 755 35.58 15.97 -39.21
N ALA A 756 34.76 15.28 -38.41
CA ALA A 756 33.74 14.36 -38.92
C ALA A 756 32.67 15.09 -39.75
N ILE A 757 32.28 16.30 -39.34
CA ILE A 757 31.30 17.15 -40.05
C ILE A 757 31.89 17.67 -41.36
N GLU A 758 33.17 18.05 -41.38
CA GLU A 758 33.88 18.36 -42.61
C GLU A 758 33.87 17.15 -43.58
N ALA A 759 34.01 15.94 -43.06
CA ALA A 759 34.03 14.69 -43.83
C ALA A 759 32.65 14.16 -44.26
N GLY A 760 31.55 14.80 -43.86
CA GLY A 760 30.21 14.41 -44.33
C GLY A 760 29.35 13.61 -43.34
N VAL A 761 29.70 13.51 -42.04
CA VAL A 761 28.85 12.83 -41.05
C VAL A 761 27.45 13.46 -40.99
N ASP A 762 26.40 12.66 -40.80
CA ASP A 762 25.02 13.13 -40.89
C ASP A 762 24.47 13.56 -39.52
N ILE A 763 24.76 12.76 -38.48
CA ILE A 763 24.27 12.99 -37.12
C ILE A 763 25.43 12.86 -36.12
N VAL A 764 25.45 13.69 -35.07
CA VAL A 764 26.38 13.56 -33.94
C VAL A 764 25.67 13.58 -32.59
N ASP A 765 26.17 12.78 -31.65
CA ASP A 765 25.70 12.76 -30.26
C ASP A 765 26.36 13.87 -29.42
N VAL A 766 25.55 14.72 -28.80
CA VAL A 766 26.01 15.82 -27.94
C VAL A 766 25.32 15.77 -26.58
N ALA A 767 25.82 16.53 -25.61
CA ALA A 767 25.10 16.82 -24.36
C ALA A 767 25.03 18.34 -24.16
N VAL A 768 24.05 18.82 -23.39
CA VAL A 768 24.04 20.24 -22.97
C VAL A 768 25.27 20.54 -22.12
N SER A 769 25.81 21.76 -22.22
CA SER A 769 27.13 22.08 -21.66
C SER A 769 27.34 21.69 -20.19
N SER A 770 26.36 21.91 -19.32
CA SER A 770 26.44 21.54 -17.90
C SER A 770 26.48 20.03 -17.63
N MET A 771 26.16 19.22 -18.64
CA MET A 771 26.16 17.76 -18.62
C MET A 771 27.10 17.15 -19.68
N ALA A 772 28.01 17.95 -20.23
CA ALA A 772 28.96 17.56 -21.28
C ALA A 772 30.42 17.57 -20.78
N GLY A 773 31.33 17.12 -21.64
CA GLY A 773 32.78 17.14 -21.40
C GLY A 773 33.28 16.01 -20.49
N LEU A 774 34.61 15.90 -20.38
CA LEU A 774 35.26 14.81 -19.63
C LEU A 774 34.79 13.45 -20.17
N THR A 775 34.38 12.53 -19.31
CA THR A 775 33.85 11.23 -19.75
C THR A 775 32.50 11.32 -20.45
N SER A 776 31.85 12.48 -20.54
CA SER A 776 30.59 12.68 -21.28
C SER A 776 30.83 13.01 -22.75
N GLN A 777 29.74 13.22 -23.50
CA GLN A 777 29.75 13.69 -24.88
C GLN A 777 30.28 15.12 -24.99
N PRO A 778 30.75 15.53 -26.18
CA PRO A 778 31.05 16.93 -26.48
C PRO A 778 29.83 17.84 -26.31
N SER A 779 30.08 19.10 -25.91
CA SER A 779 29.03 20.10 -25.66
C SER A 779 28.32 20.51 -26.96
N ALA A 780 26.98 20.44 -26.95
CA ALA A 780 26.12 20.94 -28.03
C ALA A 780 26.31 22.44 -28.26
N ASN A 781 26.35 23.23 -27.17
CA ASN A 781 26.53 24.68 -27.24
C ASN A 781 27.90 25.04 -27.85
N SER A 782 28.95 24.36 -27.40
CA SER A 782 30.31 24.61 -27.89
C SER A 782 30.45 24.19 -29.35
N LEU A 783 29.85 23.07 -29.74
CA LEU A 783 29.86 22.60 -31.13
C LEU A 783 29.12 23.57 -32.05
N TYR A 784 27.98 24.12 -31.62
CA TYR A 784 27.25 25.14 -32.38
C TYR A 784 28.16 26.33 -32.73
N HIS A 785 28.87 26.88 -31.74
CA HIS A 785 29.80 28.00 -31.95
C HIS A 785 31.05 27.60 -32.75
N ALA A 786 31.56 26.38 -32.57
CA ALA A 786 32.71 25.88 -33.34
C ALA A 786 32.42 25.77 -34.84
N LEU A 787 31.14 25.68 -35.23
CA LEU A 787 30.67 25.57 -36.61
C LEU A 787 30.00 26.87 -37.08
N GLU A 788 30.10 27.96 -36.35
CA GLU A 788 29.43 29.21 -36.72
C GLU A 788 29.94 29.74 -38.07
N GLY A 789 29.00 29.99 -38.99
CA GLY A 789 29.32 30.53 -40.32
C GLY A 789 29.78 29.49 -41.35
N ILE A 790 29.80 28.19 -41.02
CA ILE A 790 30.03 27.13 -42.01
C ILE A 790 28.71 26.53 -42.53
N LYS A 791 28.72 26.00 -43.76
CA LYS A 791 27.52 25.46 -44.43
C LYS A 791 26.79 24.37 -43.63
N ARG A 792 27.53 23.53 -42.89
CA ARG A 792 27.00 22.38 -42.15
C ARG A 792 26.68 22.67 -40.67
N GLN A 793 26.61 23.94 -40.26
CA GLN A 793 26.23 24.32 -38.89
C GLN A 793 24.86 23.72 -38.51
N PRO A 794 24.71 23.13 -37.30
CA PRO A 794 23.44 22.55 -36.87
C PRO A 794 22.34 23.62 -36.76
N LYS A 795 21.12 23.26 -37.18
CA LYS A 795 19.95 24.13 -37.12
C LYS A 795 19.27 24.00 -35.74
N VAL A 796 19.80 24.71 -34.75
CA VAL A 796 19.25 24.76 -33.38
C VAL A 796 19.31 26.19 -32.82
N ASP A 797 18.41 26.53 -31.88
CA ASP A 797 18.47 27.80 -31.16
C ASP A 797 19.45 27.72 -29.99
N ILE A 798 20.58 28.41 -30.11
CA ILE A 798 21.62 28.45 -29.08
C ILE A 798 21.10 29.04 -27.75
N ASN A 799 20.20 30.03 -27.79
CA ASN A 799 19.66 30.62 -26.55
C ASN A 799 18.79 29.62 -25.78
N SER A 800 18.12 28.73 -26.51
CA SER A 800 17.36 27.63 -25.94
C SER A 800 18.27 26.58 -25.30
N LEU A 801 19.37 26.21 -25.97
CA LEU A 801 20.40 25.32 -25.39
C LEU A 801 21.03 25.91 -24.11
N GLU A 802 21.27 27.21 -24.05
CA GLU A 802 21.76 27.87 -22.83
C GLU A 802 20.77 27.78 -21.67
N LYS A 803 19.47 28.01 -21.93
CA LYS A 803 18.42 27.87 -20.90
C LYS A 803 18.31 26.44 -20.38
N LEU A 804 18.42 25.45 -21.27
CA LEU A 804 18.42 24.04 -20.89
C LEU A 804 19.68 23.71 -20.05
N SER A 805 20.84 24.24 -20.44
CA SER A 805 22.09 24.09 -19.69
C SER A 805 21.98 24.66 -18.27
N GLN A 806 21.35 25.83 -18.08
CA GLN A 806 21.13 26.46 -16.77
C GLN A 806 20.27 25.60 -15.83
N TYR A 807 19.22 24.95 -16.35
CA TYR A 807 18.43 24.00 -15.57
C TYR A 807 19.30 22.84 -15.07
N TRP A 808 20.04 22.22 -16.00
CA TRP A 808 20.89 21.08 -15.72
C TRP A 808 22.06 21.41 -14.79
N GLU A 809 22.59 22.63 -14.84
CA GLU A 809 23.60 23.11 -13.88
C GLU A 809 23.03 23.13 -12.45
N GLY A 810 21.79 23.58 -12.27
CA GLY A 810 21.09 23.54 -11.00
C GLY A 810 20.85 22.11 -10.51
N VAL A 811 20.34 21.24 -11.38
CA VAL A 811 20.01 19.85 -11.06
C VAL A 811 21.26 19.02 -10.73
N ARG A 812 22.36 19.19 -11.49
CA ARG A 812 23.60 18.44 -11.28
C ARG A 812 24.14 18.57 -9.86
N LYS A 813 23.93 19.72 -9.20
CA LYS A 813 24.32 19.96 -7.80
C LYS A 813 23.66 18.98 -6.82
N TYR A 814 22.46 18.47 -7.12
CA TYR A 814 21.80 17.46 -6.29
C TYR A 814 22.58 16.14 -6.23
N TYR A 815 23.34 15.86 -7.30
CA TYR A 815 24.05 14.61 -7.53
C TYR A 815 25.55 14.69 -7.22
N ALA A 816 25.98 15.70 -6.45
CA ALA A 816 27.40 15.93 -6.16
C ALA A 816 28.12 14.71 -5.56
N ASP A 817 27.43 13.89 -4.76
CA ASP A 817 28.00 12.66 -4.17
C ASP A 817 28.20 11.52 -5.19
N PHE A 818 27.74 11.67 -6.44
CA PHE A 818 27.86 10.68 -7.52
C PHE A 818 28.77 11.13 -8.68
N GLU A 819 29.43 12.29 -8.57
CA GLU A 819 30.36 12.77 -9.59
C GLU A 819 31.51 11.76 -9.84
N SER A 820 31.91 11.63 -11.11
CA SER A 820 32.94 10.66 -11.54
C SER A 820 34.32 10.87 -10.89
N GLY A 821 34.57 12.07 -10.34
CA GLY A 821 35.84 12.47 -9.74
C GLY A 821 36.92 12.90 -10.73
N MET A 822 36.63 12.83 -12.04
CA MET A 822 37.51 13.39 -13.08
C MET A 822 37.29 14.91 -13.16
N ASN A 823 38.36 15.69 -13.08
CA ASN A 823 38.29 17.16 -13.06
C ASN A 823 38.83 17.83 -14.33
N ALA A 824 39.48 17.07 -15.22
CA ALA A 824 40.15 17.58 -16.41
C ALA A 824 40.26 16.46 -17.48
N PRO A 825 40.54 16.81 -18.75
CA PRO A 825 40.83 15.84 -19.79
C PRO A 825 41.89 14.81 -19.40
N HIS A 826 41.71 13.56 -19.84
CA HIS A 826 42.55 12.42 -19.49
C HIS A 826 43.07 11.71 -20.74
N SER A 827 44.27 12.08 -21.20
CA SER A 827 44.87 11.58 -22.45
C SER A 827 45.44 10.16 -22.35
N GLU A 828 45.65 9.61 -21.15
CA GLU A 828 46.06 8.20 -20.99
C GLU A 828 45.01 7.22 -21.52
N ILE A 829 43.79 7.71 -21.79
CA ILE A 829 42.74 6.97 -22.47
C ILE A 829 43.20 6.32 -23.78
N TYR A 830 44.12 6.95 -24.51
CA TYR A 830 44.70 6.39 -25.74
C TYR A 830 45.63 5.19 -25.49
N MET A 831 46.11 5.01 -24.26
CA MET A 831 46.90 3.85 -23.86
C MET A 831 45.99 2.72 -23.38
N HIS A 832 45.19 2.96 -22.34
CA HIS A 832 44.44 1.88 -21.69
C HIS A 832 43.08 1.60 -22.33
N GLU A 833 42.52 2.52 -23.14
CA GLU A 833 41.29 2.32 -23.90
C GLU A 833 40.08 1.87 -23.03
N MET A 834 40.01 2.36 -21.79
CA MET A 834 38.89 2.04 -20.88
C MET A 834 37.74 3.02 -21.14
N PRO A 835 36.53 2.57 -21.51
CA PRO A 835 35.36 3.44 -21.57
C PRO A 835 35.13 4.17 -20.25
N GLY A 836 34.52 5.36 -20.29
CA GLY A 836 34.37 6.22 -19.11
C GLY A 836 33.80 5.51 -17.88
N GLY A 837 32.69 4.77 -18.05
CA GLY A 837 32.08 3.99 -16.97
C GLY A 837 32.93 2.81 -16.47
N GLN A 838 33.81 2.24 -17.29
CA GLN A 838 34.72 1.19 -16.85
C GLN A 838 35.84 1.77 -15.98
N TYR A 839 36.37 2.96 -16.33
CA TYR A 839 37.45 3.60 -15.58
C TYR A 839 37.05 3.87 -14.13
N SER A 840 35.89 4.51 -13.92
CA SER A 840 35.40 4.84 -12.57
C SER A 840 35.06 3.59 -11.75
N ASN A 841 34.38 2.61 -12.36
CA ASN A 841 34.02 1.36 -11.70
C ASN A 841 35.26 0.53 -11.31
N LEU A 842 36.21 0.38 -12.22
CA LEU A 842 37.42 -0.41 -11.99
C LEU A 842 38.32 0.23 -10.92
N GLN A 843 38.34 1.56 -10.84
CA GLN A 843 39.05 2.26 -9.77
C GLN A 843 38.45 1.98 -8.39
N GLN A 844 37.11 1.96 -8.28
CA GLN A 844 36.44 1.61 -7.02
C GLN A 844 36.65 0.14 -6.66
N GLN A 845 36.61 -0.77 -7.64
CA GLN A 845 36.93 -2.19 -7.42
C GLN A 845 38.37 -2.38 -6.95
N ALA A 846 39.34 -1.70 -7.56
CA ALA A 846 40.74 -1.72 -7.13
C ALA A 846 40.88 -1.29 -5.67
N LYS A 847 40.19 -0.21 -5.24
CA LYS A 847 40.16 0.21 -3.83
C LYS A 847 39.57 -0.86 -2.91
N ALA A 848 38.45 -1.47 -3.31
CA ALA A 848 37.76 -2.48 -2.52
C ALA A 848 38.61 -3.74 -2.28
N VAL A 849 39.50 -4.10 -3.21
CA VAL A 849 40.42 -5.24 -3.07
C VAL A 849 41.82 -4.86 -2.58
N GLY A 850 42.01 -3.64 -2.07
CA GLY A 850 43.27 -3.17 -1.49
C GLY A 850 44.36 -2.80 -2.51
N LEU A 851 44.00 -2.59 -3.78
CA LEU A 851 44.87 -2.15 -4.88
C LEU A 851 44.72 -0.66 -5.21
N GLY A 852 44.04 0.12 -4.37
CA GLY A 852 43.81 1.56 -4.60
C GLY A 852 45.10 2.35 -4.84
N ASP A 853 46.14 2.10 -4.06
CA ASP A 853 47.46 2.75 -4.19
C ASP A 853 48.26 2.26 -5.42
N LYS A 854 47.80 1.19 -6.08
CA LYS A 854 48.40 0.57 -7.27
C LYS A 854 47.57 0.81 -8.54
N TRP A 855 46.77 1.87 -8.57
CA TRP A 855 45.89 2.15 -9.69
C TRP A 855 46.63 2.27 -11.04
N ASN A 856 47.86 2.82 -11.03
CA ASN A 856 48.65 2.91 -12.25
C ASN A 856 49.06 1.53 -12.80
N ASP A 857 49.46 0.60 -11.92
CA ASP A 857 49.75 -0.79 -12.29
C ASP A 857 48.52 -1.47 -12.93
N VAL A 858 47.32 -1.20 -12.39
CA VAL A 858 46.06 -1.74 -12.94
C VAL A 858 45.77 -1.17 -14.33
N LYS A 859 46.00 0.13 -14.57
CA LYS A 859 45.82 0.73 -15.90
C LYS A 859 46.78 0.14 -16.94
N GLU A 860 48.05 -0.02 -16.57
CA GLU A 860 49.05 -0.64 -17.44
C GLU A 860 48.70 -2.11 -17.72
N MET A 861 48.32 -2.86 -16.68
CA MET A 861 47.92 -4.24 -16.82
C MET A 861 46.66 -4.38 -17.69
N TYR A 862 45.72 -3.45 -17.63
CA TYR A 862 44.54 -3.46 -18.49
C TYR A 862 44.91 -3.40 -19.98
N ARG A 863 45.91 -2.58 -20.35
CA ARG A 863 46.44 -2.57 -21.72
C ARG A 863 47.07 -3.91 -22.09
N ARG A 864 47.92 -4.44 -21.20
CA ARG A 864 48.61 -5.72 -21.42
C ARG A 864 47.65 -6.89 -21.57
N VAL A 865 46.60 -6.94 -20.76
CA VAL A 865 45.52 -7.93 -20.85
C VAL A 865 44.78 -7.81 -22.18
N ASN A 866 44.52 -6.59 -22.67
CA ASN A 866 43.91 -6.42 -23.99
C ASN A 866 44.77 -7.07 -25.08
N ASP A 867 46.08 -6.86 -25.05
CA ASP A 867 47.01 -7.46 -26.00
C ASP A 867 47.08 -8.99 -25.83
N LEU A 868 47.09 -9.49 -24.59
CA LEU A 868 47.03 -10.92 -24.24
C LEU A 868 45.76 -11.60 -24.78
N PHE A 869 44.62 -10.91 -24.76
CA PHE A 869 43.35 -11.40 -25.31
C PHE A 869 43.26 -11.30 -26.83
N GLY A 870 44.32 -10.83 -27.49
CA GLY A 870 44.42 -10.73 -28.94
C GLY A 870 43.94 -9.40 -29.50
N ASP A 871 43.97 -8.33 -28.70
CA ASP A 871 43.47 -6.98 -29.01
C ASP A 871 41.97 -6.97 -29.34
N ILE A 872 41.12 -6.68 -28.35
CA ILE A 872 39.66 -6.78 -28.49
C ILE A 872 38.96 -5.41 -28.41
N VAL A 873 37.72 -5.36 -28.91
CA VAL A 873 36.79 -4.26 -28.65
C VAL A 873 36.40 -4.29 -27.18
N LYS A 874 36.51 -3.14 -26.49
CA LYS A 874 36.32 -3.02 -25.04
C LYS A 874 35.15 -2.10 -24.72
N VAL A 875 33.96 -2.68 -24.63
CA VAL A 875 32.72 -2.01 -24.21
C VAL A 875 31.93 -2.98 -23.34
N THR A 876 30.95 -2.54 -22.57
CA THR A 876 30.24 -3.47 -21.67
C THR A 876 29.58 -4.64 -22.45
N PRO A 877 29.87 -5.91 -22.11
CA PRO A 877 30.61 -6.38 -20.93
C PRO A 877 32.10 -6.71 -21.18
N SER A 878 32.61 -6.74 -22.42
CA SER A 878 34.03 -7.09 -22.71
C SER A 878 35.04 -6.20 -22.00
N SER A 879 34.76 -4.90 -21.80
CA SER A 879 35.61 -4.01 -21.00
C SER A 879 35.74 -4.45 -19.53
N LYS A 880 34.65 -5.00 -18.96
CA LYS A 880 34.67 -5.56 -17.61
C LYS A 880 35.58 -6.80 -17.55
N VAL A 881 35.49 -7.67 -18.56
CA VAL A 881 36.32 -8.89 -18.63
C VAL A 881 37.82 -8.56 -18.59
N VAL A 882 38.24 -7.56 -19.36
CA VAL A 882 39.63 -7.06 -19.34
C VAL A 882 39.98 -6.47 -17.96
N GLY A 883 39.04 -5.75 -17.33
CA GLY A 883 39.20 -5.20 -15.98
C GLY A 883 39.39 -6.25 -14.90
N ASP A 884 38.53 -7.27 -14.89
CA ASP A 884 38.57 -8.37 -13.93
C ASP A 884 39.90 -9.14 -14.04
N MET A 885 40.36 -9.41 -15.26
CA MET A 885 41.67 -10.04 -15.49
C MET A 885 42.83 -9.14 -15.07
N ALA A 886 42.76 -7.83 -15.34
CA ALA A 886 43.80 -6.90 -14.93
C ALA A 886 43.94 -6.83 -13.40
N LEU A 887 42.82 -6.75 -12.67
CA LEU A 887 42.82 -6.82 -11.21
C LEU A 887 43.37 -8.15 -10.71
N PHE A 888 42.93 -9.26 -11.29
CA PHE A 888 43.40 -10.60 -10.93
C PHE A 888 44.91 -10.73 -11.10
N MET A 889 45.46 -10.28 -12.22
CA MET A 889 46.91 -10.35 -12.49
C MET A 889 47.70 -9.46 -11.52
N VAL A 890 47.26 -8.21 -11.28
CA VAL A 890 47.95 -7.31 -10.33
C VAL A 890 47.88 -7.84 -8.89
N GLN A 891 46.72 -8.35 -8.47
CA GLN A 891 46.51 -8.89 -7.13
C GLN A 891 47.42 -10.10 -6.86
N ASN A 892 47.56 -10.97 -7.86
CA ASN A 892 48.34 -12.21 -7.75
C ASN A 892 49.80 -12.04 -8.20
N LYS A 893 50.22 -10.82 -8.56
CA LYS A 893 51.58 -10.49 -9.04
C LYS A 893 52.00 -11.33 -10.26
N LEU A 894 51.08 -11.50 -11.21
CA LEU A 894 51.27 -12.30 -12.42
C LEU A 894 51.64 -11.40 -13.61
N ASN A 895 52.49 -11.91 -14.50
CA ASN A 895 52.69 -11.39 -15.86
C ASN A 895 52.08 -12.36 -16.91
N GLU A 896 52.24 -12.08 -18.20
CA GLU A 896 51.71 -12.92 -19.28
C GLU A 896 52.37 -14.30 -19.31
N ASP A 897 53.68 -14.38 -19.10
CA ASP A 897 54.43 -15.64 -19.06
C ASP A 897 53.89 -16.56 -17.94
N ASP A 898 53.59 -16.01 -16.76
CA ASP A 898 52.96 -16.74 -15.65
C ASP A 898 51.61 -17.36 -16.07
N ILE A 899 50.83 -16.66 -16.91
CA ILE A 899 49.55 -17.20 -17.41
C ILE A 899 49.78 -18.43 -18.29
N PHE A 900 50.79 -18.40 -19.16
CA PHE A 900 51.11 -19.54 -20.03
C PHE A 900 51.78 -20.70 -19.27
N GLU A 901 52.67 -20.41 -18.33
CA GLU A 901 53.40 -21.43 -17.57
C GLU A 901 52.56 -22.08 -16.47
N ARG A 902 51.69 -21.31 -15.81
CA ARG A 902 51.00 -21.73 -14.59
C ARG A 902 49.48 -21.67 -14.68
N GLY A 903 48.90 -21.22 -15.79
CA GLY A 903 47.47 -20.96 -15.93
C GLY A 903 46.55 -22.17 -15.66
N GLU A 904 47.01 -23.39 -15.93
CA GLU A 904 46.26 -24.62 -15.59
C GLU A 904 45.95 -24.73 -14.08
N SER A 905 46.83 -24.16 -13.24
CA SER A 905 46.70 -24.14 -11.78
C SER A 905 46.00 -22.89 -11.22
N LEU A 906 45.67 -21.91 -12.06
CA LEU A 906 45.07 -20.64 -11.65
C LEU A 906 43.56 -20.64 -11.86
N ASP A 907 42.80 -20.08 -10.92
CA ASP A 907 41.35 -19.91 -11.05
C ASP A 907 41.05 -18.52 -11.63
N PHE A 908 40.76 -18.48 -12.93
CA PHE A 908 40.44 -17.25 -13.65
C PHE A 908 39.07 -16.69 -13.23
N PRO A 909 38.86 -15.36 -13.32
CA PRO A 909 37.54 -14.77 -13.11
C PRO A 909 36.48 -15.36 -14.05
N ASP A 910 35.26 -15.58 -13.54
CA ASP A 910 34.16 -16.18 -14.31
C ASP A 910 33.87 -15.42 -15.61
N SER A 911 33.96 -14.09 -15.60
CA SER A 911 33.75 -13.24 -16.77
C SER A 911 34.77 -13.50 -17.89
N VAL A 912 36.00 -13.86 -17.53
CA VAL A 912 37.06 -14.25 -18.47
C VAL A 912 36.75 -15.62 -19.06
N ILE A 913 36.32 -16.56 -18.22
CA ILE A 913 35.93 -17.89 -18.68
C ILE A 913 34.75 -17.79 -19.65
N GLU A 914 33.70 -17.02 -19.32
CA GLU A 914 32.52 -16.80 -20.18
C GLU A 914 32.90 -16.17 -21.53
N LEU A 915 33.82 -15.20 -21.56
CA LEU A 915 34.32 -14.63 -22.81
C LEU A 915 34.99 -15.70 -23.67
N PHE A 916 35.97 -16.42 -23.12
CA PHE A 916 36.74 -17.43 -23.87
C PHE A 916 35.91 -18.68 -24.22
N GLU A 917 34.82 -18.94 -23.50
CA GLU A 917 33.85 -19.98 -23.83
C GLU A 917 32.95 -19.55 -25.00
N GLY A 918 33.00 -18.29 -25.43
CA GLY A 918 32.21 -17.76 -26.55
C GLY A 918 30.82 -17.29 -26.15
N TYR A 919 30.51 -17.21 -24.85
CA TYR A 919 29.22 -16.68 -24.37
C TYR A 919 29.07 -15.19 -24.70
N LEU A 920 30.14 -14.40 -24.85
CA LEU A 920 30.01 -12.99 -25.25
C LEU A 920 29.97 -12.80 -26.78
N GLY A 921 29.98 -13.89 -27.55
CA GLY A 921 30.15 -13.87 -29.00
C GLY A 921 31.59 -14.15 -29.44
N GLN A 922 31.87 -13.90 -30.72
CA GLN A 922 33.18 -14.18 -31.32
C GLN A 922 33.95 -12.88 -31.59
N PRO A 923 35.20 -12.74 -31.10
CA PRO A 923 36.03 -11.59 -31.42
C PRO A 923 36.55 -11.67 -32.86
N HIS A 924 36.76 -10.51 -33.49
CA HIS A 924 37.43 -10.44 -34.79
C HIS A 924 38.81 -11.11 -34.73
N GLY A 925 39.10 -12.01 -35.67
CA GLY A 925 40.33 -12.83 -35.70
C GLY A 925 40.32 -14.06 -34.78
N GLY A 926 39.27 -14.28 -33.99
CA GLY A 926 39.14 -15.41 -33.05
C GLY A 926 39.96 -15.26 -31.77
N PHE A 927 39.85 -16.24 -30.87
CA PHE A 927 40.60 -16.27 -29.61
C PHE A 927 42.02 -16.83 -29.80
N PRO A 928 43.03 -16.36 -29.02
CA PRO A 928 44.33 -17.01 -28.96
C PRO A 928 44.18 -18.46 -28.45
N LYS A 929 44.41 -19.45 -29.32
CA LYS A 929 44.04 -20.86 -29.09
C LYS A 929 44.63 -21.46 -27.83
N GLU A 930 45.90 -21.20 -27.56
CA GLU A 930 46.57 -21.75 -26.39
C GLU A 930 46.05 -21.13 -25.10
N LEU A 931 45.83 -19.82 -25.09
CA LEU A 931 45.24 -19.12 -23.95
C LEU A 931 43.79 -19.59 -23.70
N GLN A 932 43.01 -19.78 -24.75
CA GLN A 932 41.65 -20.33 -24.66
C GLN A 932 41.65 -21.72 -24.04
N ARG A 933 42.59 -22.60 -24.44
CA ARG A 933 42.75 -23.93 -23.86
C ARG A 933 43.05 -23.86 -22.36
N ILE A 934 43.98 -22.99 -21.96
CA ILE A 934 44.40 -22.78 -20.57
C ILE A 934 43.24 -22.26 -19.70
N ILE A 935 42.49 -21.27 -20.18
CA ILE A 935 41.38 -20.66 -19.43
C ILE A 935 40.21 -21.64 -19.29
N LEU A 936 39.88 -22.38 -20.36
CA LEU A 936 38.71 -23.26 -20.39
C LEU A 936 38.93 -24.59 -19.67
N LYS A 937 40.17 -25.06 -19.49
CA LYS A 937 40.49 -26.30 -18.77
C LYS A 937 39.64 -27.50 -19.22
N GLY A 938 39.43 -27.64 -20.53
CA GLY A 938 38.64 -28.72 -21.12
C GLY A 938 37.14 -28.43 -21.30
N ARG A 939 36.63 -27.25 -20.92
CA ARG A 939 35.29 -26.79 -21.33
C ARG A 939 35.24 -26.58 -22.84
N SER A 940 34.12 -26.93 -23.47
CA SER A 940 33.93 -26.81 -24.92
C SER A 940 33.56 -25.37 -25.30
N PRO A 941 34.35 -24.70 -26.16
CA PRO A 941 34.00 -23.36 -26.62
C PRO A 941 32.79 -23.38 -27.58
N LEU A 942 32.00 -22.32 -27.52
CA LEU A 942 30.91 -22.01 -28.43
C LEU A 942 31.47 -21.24 -29.64
N THR A 943 31.03 -21.60 -30.84
CA THR A 943 31.34 -20.89 -32.10
C THR A 943 30.10 -20.28 -32.75
N GLU A 944 28.91 -20.62 -32.26
CA GLU A 944 27.63 -20.12 -32.73
C GLU A 944 27.03 -19.10 -31.76
N ARG A 945 25.87 -18.52 -32.11
CA ARG A 945 25.29 -17.43 -31.31
C ARG A 945 24.69 -18.01 -30.03
N PRO A 946 25.11 -17.56 -28.83
CA PRO A 946 24.68 -18.17 -27.56
C PRO A 946 23.16 -18.25 -27.37
N GLY A 947 22.42 -17.26 -27.86
CA GLY A 947 20.95 -17.22 -27.78
C GLY A 947 20.24 -18.38 -28.48
N GLU A 948 20.85 -19.00 -29.50
CA GLU A 948 20.29 -20.14 -30.25
C GLU A 948 20.23 -21.43 -29.43
N ARG A 949 21.01 -21.51 -28.34
CA ARG A 949 21.04 -22.66 -27.43
C ARG A 949 20.18 -22.49 -26.18
N LEU A 950 19.63 -21.31 -25.97
CA LEU A 950 18.85 -21.00 -24.77
C LEU A 950 17.39 -21.36 -25.00
N GLU A 951 16.81 -22.07 -24.03
CA GLU A 951 15.38 -22.41 -24.05
C GLU A 951 14.51 -21.14 -24.03
N PRO A 952 13.46 -21.06 -24.86
CA PRO A 952 12.55 -19.92 -24.86
C PRO A 952 11.89 -19.69 -23.50
N VAL A 953 11.75 -18.42 -23.10
CA VAL A 953 11.01 -18.07 -21.87
C VAL A 953 9.50 -18.16 -22.09
N ASN A 954 8.79 -18.85 -21.21
CA ASN A 954 7.32 -18.86 -21.20
C ASN A 954 6.78 -17.65 -20.43
N PHE A 955 6.47 -16.56 -21.14
CA PHE A 955 5.93 -15.34 -20.54
C PHE A 955 4.53 -15.50 -19.94
N GLN A 956 3.72 -16.46 -20.42
CA GLN A 956 2.39 -16.71 -19.88
C GLN A 956 2.50 -17.30 -18.47
N ALA A 957 3.30 -18.36 -18.32
CA ALA A 957 3.58 -18.96 -17.01
C ALA A 957 4.20 -17.93 -16.05
N MET A 958 5.15 -17.12 -16.51
CA MET A 958 5.77 -16.08 -15.69
C MET A 958 4.76 -15.03 -15.20
N LYS A 959 3.80 -14.62 -16.03
CA LYS A 959 2.75 -13.69 -15.63
C LYS A 959 1.82 -14.29 -14.58
N GLU A 960 1.51 -15.59 -14.69
CA GLU A 960 0.71 -16.33 -13.71
C GLU A 960 1.44 -16.42 -12.37
N ASP A 961 2.72 -16.79 -12.37
CA ASP A 961 3.57 -16.83 -11.17
C ASP A 961 3.66 -15.46 -10.49
N LEU A 962 3.87 -14.40 -11.28
CA LEU A 962 3.89 -13.02 -10.77
C LEU A 962 2.52 -12.58 -10.26
N PHE A 963 1.42 -12.99 -10.89
CA PHE A 963 0.06 -12.65 -10.43
C PHE A 963 -0.21 -13.24 -9.04
N HIS A 964 0.17 -14.51 -8.84
CA HIS A 964 0.01 -15.20 -7.56
C HIS A 964 0.91 -14.60 -6.47
N SER A 965 2.18 -14.31 -6.79
CA SER A 965 3.12 -13.74 -5.81
C SER A 965 2.82 -12.28 -5.44
N LEU A 966 2.41 -11.44 -6.41
CA LEU A 966 2.11 -10.02 -6.19
C LEU A 966 0.67 -9.79 -5.69
N GLY A 967 -0.23 -10.76 -5.90
CA GLY A 967 -1.64 -10.64 -5.54
C GLY A 967 -2.33 -9.45 -6.25
N ARG A 968 -1.94 -9.18 -7.49
CA ARG A 968 -2.51 -8.17 -8.39
C ARG A 968 -2.23 -8.49 -9.87
N PRO A 969 -2.99 -7.93 -10.82
CA PRO A 969 -2.67 -8.01 -12.25
C PRO A 969 -1.23 -7.55 -12.55
N VAL A 970 -0.59 -8.27 -13.47
CA VAL A 970 0.81 -8.07 -13.89
C VAL A 970 0.83 -7.59 -15.32
N THR A 971 1.58 -6.53 -15.58
CA THR A 971 1.75 -5.98 -16.93
C THR A 971 2.81 -6.74 -17.71
N SER A 972 2.77 -6.65 -19.04
CA SER A 972 3.85 -7.22 -19.87
C SER A 972 5.22 -6.56 -19.60
N PHE A 973 5.24 -5.29 -19.20
CA PHE A 973 6.46 -4.57 -18.80
C PHE A 973 7.11 -5.17 -17.55
N GLU A 974 6.29 -5.54 -16.57
CA GLU A 974 6.77 -6.21 -15.35
C GLU A 974 7.28 -7.62 -15.64
N ALA A 975 6.60 -8.36 -16.54
CA ALA A 975 7.05 -9.69 -16.95
C ALA A 975 8.43 -9.64 -17.63
N ILE A 976 8.65 -8.71 -18.57
CA ILE A 976 9.95 -8.56 -19.22
C ILE A 976 11.03 -8.02 -18.27
N ALA A 977 10.68 -7.09 -17.36
CA ALA A 977 11.60 -6.62 -16.33
C ALA A 977 12.05 -7.76 -15.40
N ASN A 978 11.13 -8.63 -15.00
CA ASN A 978 11.44 -9.82 -14.21
C ASN A 978 12.25 -10.86 -14.99
N ALA A 979 11.98 -11.05 -16.29
CA ALA A 979 12.78 -11.94 -17.14
C ALA A 979 14.23 -11.47 -17.27
N LEU A 980 14.45 -10.16 -17.40
CA LEU A 980 15.78 -9.57 -17.49
C LEU A 980 16.50 -9.53 -16.13
N TYR A 981 15.77 -9.17 -15.07
CA TYR A 981 16.31 -8.81 -13.75
C TYR A 981 15.46 -9.33 -12.57
N PRO A 982 15.31 -10.65 -12.39
CA PRO A 982 14.33 -11.22 -11.45
C PRO A 982 14.56 -10.79 -9.99
N LYS A 983 15.82 -10.82 -9.53
CA LYS A 983 16.18 -10.40 -8.17
C LYS A 983 15.96 -8.91 -7.95
N VAL A 984 16.38 -8.08 -8.89
CA VAL A 984 16.27 -6.60 -8.80
C VAL A 984 14.81 -6.17 -8.81
N PHE A 985 14.01 -6.78 -9.70
CA PHE A 985 12.58 -6.53 -9.79
C PHE A 985 11.88 -6.91 -8.48
N THR A 986 12.20 -8.09 -7.92
CA THR A 986 11.67 -8.52 -6.62
C THR A 986 12.03 -7.54 -5.48
N GLU A 987 13.27 -7.06 -5.43
CA GLU A 987 13.70 -6.05 -4.45
C GLU A 987 13.01 -4.70 -4.64
N TYR A 988 12.79 -4.28 -5.88
CA TYR A 988 12.01 -3.09 -6.21
C TYR A 988 10.57 -3.21 -5.70
N ILE A 989 9.89 -4.33 -5.96
CA ILE A 989 8.53 -4.57 -5.46
C ILE A 989 8.49 -4.51 -3.92
N LYS A 990 9.43 -5.16 -3.22
CA LYS A 990 9.53 -5.08 -1.76
C LYS A 990 9.68 -3.64 -1.26
N THR A 991 10.44 -2.83 -2.00
CA THR A 991 10.60 -1.39 -1.71
C THR A 991 9.28 -0.64 -1.89
N CYS A 992 8.55 -0.88 -2.98
CA CYS A 992 7.23 -0.29 -3.21
C CYS A 992 6.20 -0.71 -2.14
N ASP A 993 6.29 -1.95 -1.66
CA ASP A 993 5.43 -2.44 -0.58
C ASP A 993 5.75 -1.76 0.76
N ALA A 994 7.01 -1.48 1.05
CA ALA A 994 7.41 -0.76 2.26
C ALA A 994 7.11 0.75 2.18
N TYR A 995 7.47 1.40 1.07
CA TYR A 995 7.58 2.86 0.97
C TYR A 995 6.63 3.52 -0.05
N GLY A 996 5.94 2.72 -0.86
CA GLY A 996 5.09 3.22 -1.94
C GLY A 996 5.91 3.71 -3.12
N ASP A 997 5.32 4.60 -3.92
CA ASP A 997 6.03 5.25 -5.01
C ASP A 997 6.85 6.42 -4.47
N ILE A 998 8.17 6.26 -4.47
CA ILE A 998 9.14 7.26 -4.01
C ILE A 998 9.77 8.05 -5.17
N SER A 999 9.38 7.76 -6.42
CA SER A 999 9.84 8.52 -7.59
C SER A 999 9.30 9.96 -7.58
N VAL A 1000 8.15 10.18 -6.92
CA VAL A 1000 7.47 11.49 -6.78
C VAL A 1000 8.22 12.48 -5.88
N LEU A 1001 9.16 12.01 -5.04
CA LEU A 1001 9.96 12.88 -4.18
C LEU A 1001 10.94 13.70 -5.02
N ASP A 1002 11.22 14.94 -4.62
CA ASP A 1002 12.35 15.70 -5.16
C ASP A 1002 13.68 15.01 -4.81
N THR A 1003 14.68 15.17 -5.67
CA THR A 1003 15.98 14.48 -5.53
C THR A 1003 16.69 14.78 -4.21
N PRO A 1004 16.76 16.05 -3.73
CA PRO A 1004 17.29 16.33 -2.40
C PRO A 1004 16.56 15.59 -1.27
N THR A 1005 15.23 15.52 -1.28
CA THR A 1005 14.48 14.77 -0.25
C THR A 1005 14.70 13.27 -0.38
N PHE A 1006 14.79 12.73 -1.60
CA PHE A 1006 15.08 11.32 -1.85
C PHE A 1006 16.45 10.91 -1.28
N LEU A 1007 17.49 11.72 -1.48
CA LEU A 1007 18.86 11.40 -1.08
C LEU A 1007 19.18 11.71 0.39
N TYR A 1008 18.51 12.70 1.00
CA TYR A 1008 18.90 13.21 2.33
C TYR A 1008 17.76 13.31 3.34
N GLY A 1009 16.54 12.93 2.97
CA GLY A 1009 15.36 13.10 3.84
C GLY A 1009 15.01 14.58 4.05
N MET A 1010 14.74 14.97 5.29
CA MET A 1010 14.35 16.34 5.64
C MET A 1010 15.17 16.91 6.80
N ARG A 1011 15.40 18.23 6.79
CA ARG A 1011 15.92 18.97 7.94
C ARG A 1011 14.81 19.26 8.94
N LEU A 1012 15.16 19.38 10.21
CA LEU A 1012 14.24 19.84 11.25
C LEU A 1012 13.64 21.20 10.87
N GLY A 1013 12.31 21.29 10.87
CA GLY A 1013 11.55 22.48 10.48
C GLY A 1013 11.40 22.70 8.98
N GLU A 1014 12.01 21.88 8.12
CA GLU A 1014 11.84 21.95 6.66
C GLU A 1014 10.41 21.57 6.26
N GLU A 1015 9.89 22.26 5.25
CA GLU A 1015 8.62 21.98 4.60
C GLU A 1015 8.87 21.69 3.12
N ILE A 1016 8.24 20.65 2.60
CA ILE A 1016 8.33 20.23 1.20
C ILE A 1016 6.91 20.02 0.63
N GLU A 1017 6.83 20.18 -0.69
CA GLU A 1017 5.62 19.92 -1.48
C GLU A 1017 5.86 18.68 -2.35
N VAL A 1018 5.04 17.65 -2.18
CA VAL A 1018 5.13 16.40 -2.94
C VAL A 1018 3.87 16.23 -3.79
N GLU A 1019 4.00 16.39 -5.11
CA GLU A 1019 2.92 16.13 -6.06
C GLU A 1019 2.80 14.63 -6.32
N ILE A 1020 1.75 13.99 -5.79
CA ILE A 1020 1.55 12.54 -5.93
C ILE A 1020 0.68 12.18 -7.14
N GLU A 1021 -0.18 13.10 -7.57
CA GLU A 1021 -1.01 13.04 -8.77
C GLU A 1021 -1.35 14.48 -9.17
N GLN A 1022 -1.74 14.70 -10.43
CA GLN A 1022 -2.16 16.03 -10.89
C GLN A 1022 -3.29 16.59 -9.98
N GLY A 1023 -3.05 17.77 -9.41
CA GLY A 1023 -3.98 18.42 -8.48
C GLY A 1023 -3.98 17.86 -7.05
N LYS A 1024 -3.06 16.94 -6.71
CA LYS A 1024 -2.90 16.37 -5.37
C LYS A 1024 -1.46 16.57 -4.87
N THR A 1025 -1.29 17.62 -4.08
CA THR A 1025 -0.02 17.93 -3.40
C THR A 1025 -0.10 17.58 -1.92
N LEU A 1026 0.93 16.92 -1.41
CA LEU A 1026 1.15 16.70 0.01
C LEU A 1026 2.17 17.73 0.51
N ILE A 1027 1.75 18.57 1.45
CA ILE A 1027 2.63 19.47 2.19
C ILE A 1027 3.13 18.70 3.40
N VAL A 1028 4.43 18.42 3.43
CA VAL A 1028 5.08 17.66 4.50
C VAL A 1028 6.04 18.58 5.23
N LYS A 1029 5.95 18.65 6.55
CA LYS A 1029 6.89 19.37 7.39
C LYS A 1029 7.47 18.46 8.46
N LEU A 1030 8.79 18.44 8.61
CA LEU A 1030 9.44 17.70 9.68
C LEU A 1030 9.42 18.52 10.97
N VAL A 1031 8.71 18.05 11.99
CA VAL A 1031 8.50 18.78 13.25
C VAL A 1031 9.56 18.42 14.28
N SER A 1032 9.84 17.13 14.48
CA SER A 1032 10.90 16.66 15.39
C SER A 1032 11.29 15.21 15.13
N VAL A 1033 12.49 14.85 15.56
CA VAL A 1033 12.99 13.47 15.59
C VAL A 1033 13.24 13.12 17.05
N GLY A 1034 12.56 12.11 17.56
CA GLY A 1034 12.70 11.66 18.94
C GLY A 1034 14.04 10.99 19.22
N GLU A 1035 14.39 10.90 20.50
CA GLU A 1035 15.51 10.08 20.97
C GLU A 1035 15.24 8.58 20.77
N PRO A 1036 16.30 7.76 20.63
CA PRO A 1036 16.13 6.33 20.41
C PRO A 1036 15.58 5.69 21.69
N GLN A 1037 14.55 4.88 21.52
CA GLN A 1037 13.95 4.07 22.58
C GLN A 1037 14.80 2.83 22.87
N ALA A 1038 14.47 2.10 23.95
CA ALA A 1038 15.22 0.92 24.38
C ALA A 1038 15.26 -0.21 23.33
N ASP A 1039 14.22 -0.30 22.49
CA ASP A 1039 14.13 -1.22 21.35
C ASP A 1039 14.93 -0.74 20.12
N GLY A 1040 15.60 0.40 20.24
CA GLY A 1040 16.38 1.07 19.20
C GLY A 1040 15.55 1.67 18.07
N THR A 1041 14.29 2.05 18.33
CA THR A 1041 13.46 2.82 17.39
C THR A 1041 13.37 4.30 17.80
N ARG A 1042 13.15 5.19 16.83
CA ARG A 1042 12.85 6.61 17.03
C ARG A 1042 11.45 6.92 16.52
N ILE A 1043 10.76 7.84 17.19
CA ILE A 1043 9.52 8.41 16.67
C ILE A 1043 9.87 9.68 15.92
N VAL A 1044 9.51 9.74 14.63
CA VAL A 1044 9.68 10.94 13.80
C VAL A 1044 8.33 11.61 13.63
N TYR A 1045 8.25 12.88 14.01
CA TYR A 1045 7.03 13.68 13.99
C TYR A 1045 7.00 14.57 12.75
N PHE A 1046 5.95 14.42 11.96
CA PHE A 1046 5.67 15.21 10.77
C PHE A 1046 4.37 15.99 10.93
N GLU A 1047 4.20 17.04 10.13
CA GLU A 1047 2.92 17.60 9.77
C GLU A 1047 2.65 17.26 8.30
N LEU A 1048 1.48 16.69 8.01
CA LEU A 1048 1.06 16.31 6.65
C LEU A 1048 -0.26 17.01 6.32
N ASN A 1049 -0.23 18.02 5.45
CA ASN A 1049 -1.36 18.88 5.12
C ASN A 1049 -2.01 19.52 6.37
N GLY A 1050 -1.19 20.17 7.21
CA GLY A 1050 -1.67 20.86 8.42
C GLY A 1050 -1.90 19.96 9.63
N GLN A 1051 -1.50 18.69 9.58
CA GLN A 1051 -1.98 17.66 10.51
C GLN A 1051 -0.84 16.82 11.07
N PRO A 1052 -0.76 16.64 12.40
CA PRO A 1052 0.33 15.89 13.02
C PRO A 1052 0.27 14.42 12.60
N ARG A 1053 1.45 13.87 12.33
CA ARG A 1053 1.70 12.47 12.01
C ARG A 1053 2.96 12.05 12.74
N GLU A 1054 3.00 10.79 13.13
CA GLU A 1054 4.23 10.19 13.63
C GLU A 1054 4.48 8.88 12.88
N VAL A 1055 5.74 8.59 12.63
CA VAL A 1055 6.20 7.31 12.08
C VAL A 1055 7.32 6.78 12.98
N VAL A 1056 7.32 5.47 13.18
CA VAL A 1056 8.35 4.79 13.97
C VAL A 1056 9.41 4.27 13.02
N ILE A 1057 10.66 4.68 13.22
CA ILE A 1057 11.80 4.33 12.38
C ILE A 1057 12.80 3.57 13.22
N LYS A 1058 13.31 2.45 12.69
CA LYS A 1058 14.41 1.73 13.33
C LYS A 1058 15.70 2.51 13.12
N ASP A 1059 16.38 2.88 14.20
CA ASP A 1059 17.70 3.51 14.13
C ASP A 1059 18.76 2.40 14.04
N GLU A 1060 19.40 2.30 12.87
CA GLU A 1060 20.37 1.23 12.59
C GLU A 1060 21.70 1.43 13.35
N SER A 1061 21.96 2.63 13.88
CA SER A 1061 23.16 2.92 14.68
C SER A 1061 23.05 2.42 16.13
N VAL A 1062 21.83 2.16 16.62
CA VAL A 1062 21.57 1.79 18.02
C VAL A 1062 21.35 0.28 18.17
N LYS A 1063 22.23 -0.39 18.92
CA LYS A 1063 22.03 -1.79 19.32
C LYS A 1063 20.86 -1.90 20.30
N SER A 1064 19.81 -2.62 19.90
CA SER A 1064 18.64 -2.88 20.77
C SER A 1064 19.08 -3.58 22.05
N THR A 1065 18.60 -3.09 23.20
CA THR A 1065 18.78 -3.76 24.51
C THR A 1065 17.63 -4.73 24.81
N VAL A 1066 16.55 -4.67 24.02
CA VAL A 1066 15.37 -5.52 24.14
C VAL A 1066 15.49 -6.66 23.12
N VAL A 1067 15.41 -7.92 23.60
CA VAL A 1067 15.30 -9.10 22.73
C VAL A 1067 13.92 -9.08 22.09
N THR A 1068 13.84 -8.64 20.83
CA THR A 1068 12.61 -8.72 20.03
C THR A 1068 12.27 -10.18 19.76
N LYS A 1069 11.03 -10.59 20.03
CA LYS A 1069 10.55 -11.94 19.71
C LYS A 1069 10.56 -12.17 18.20
N ILE A 1070 10.97 -13.36 17.80
CA ILE A 1070 10.97 -13.78 16.39
C ILE A 1070 9.52 -13.78 15.92
N LYS A 1071 9.23 -13.16 14.76
CA LYS A 1071 7.92 -13.21 14.13
C LYS A 1071 7.80 -14.46 13.25
N ALA A 1072 6.62 -15.05 13.18
CA ALA A 1072 6.33 -16.13 12.24
C ALA A 1072 6.43 -15.60 10.79
N ASP A 1073 6.96 -16.42 9.88
CA ASP A 1073 7.04 -16.08 8.46
C ASP A 1073 5.70 -16.46 7.82
N SER A 1074 4.98 -15.47 7.30
CA SER A 1074 3.68 -15.69 6.68
C SER A 1074 3.71 -16.60 5.44
N GLY A 1075 4.88 -16.78 4.82
CA GLY A 1075 5.06 -17.70 3.69
C GLY A 1075 5.49 -19.12 4.09
N ASN A 1076 5.71 -19.39 5.38
CA ASN A 1076 6.17 -20.68 5.86
C ASN A 1076 5.09 -21.37 6.73
N ASP A 1077 4.44 -22.38 6.16
CA ASP A 1077 3.44 -23.20 6.86
C ASP A 1077 3.97 -23.90 8.12
N GLU A 1078 5.29 -24.06 8.25
CA GLU A 1078 5.93 -24.66 9.43
C GLU A 1078 6.01 -23.71 10.63
N HIS A 1079 5.77 -22.41 10.43
CA HIS A 1079 5.79 -21.39 11.47
C HIS A 1079 4.37 -21.11 11.98
N ILE A 1080 4.10 -21.44 13.24
CA ILE A 1080 2.82 -21.12 13.87
C ILE A 1080 2.99 -19.83 14.69
N GLY A 1081 2.41 -18.75 14.18
CA GLY A 1081 2.41 -17.44 14.83
C GLY A 1081 1.20 -17.20 15.75
N ALA A 1082 1.36 -16.28 16.70
CA ALA A 1082 0.28 -15.78 17.54
C ALA A 1082 -0.73 -15.00 16.69
N THR A 1083 -1.99 -15.42 16.70
CA THR A 1083 -3.05 -14.77 15.93
C THR A 1083 -3.59 -13.52 16.60
N MET A 1084 -3.34 -13.35 17.89
CA MET A 1084 -3.81 -12.22 18.70
C MET A 1084 -2.84 -11.92 19.85
N PRO A 1085 -2.85 -10.69 20.40
CA PRO A 1085 -2.16 -10.40 21.63
C PRO A 1085 -2.85 -11.10 22.80
N GLY A 1086 -2.08 -11.61 23.74
CA GLY A 1086 -2.62 -12.37 24.86
C GLY A 1086 -1.53 -12.87 25.79
N THR A 1087 -1.88 -13.85 26.62
CA THR A 1087 -0.94 -14.54 27.50
C THR A 1087 -0.97 -16.03 27.21
N VAL A 1088 0.19 -16.67 27.16
CA VAL A 1088 0.28 -18.12 27.07
C VAL A 1088 -0.12 -18.70 28.42
N ILE A 1089 -1.24 -19.41 28.47
CA ILE A 1089 -1.68 -20.11 29.68
C ILE A 1089 -0.82 -21.35 29.89
N LYS A 1090 -0.67 -22.15 28.82
CA LYS A 1090 0.02 -23.43 28.91
C LYS A 1090 0.52 -23.91 27.56
N VAL A 1091 1.79 -24.30 27.49
CA VAL A 1091 2.35 -25.11 26.41
C VAL A 1091 2.07 -26.59 26.71
N LEU A 1092 1.54 -27.33 25.73
CA LEU A 1092 1.05 -28.70 25.88
C LEU A 1092 1.98 -29.76 25.26
N VAL A 1093 3.00 -29.33 24.51
CA VAL A 1093 3.92 -30.21 23.78
C VAL A 1093 5.38 -29.88 24.07
N GLU A 1094 6.28 -30.81 23.76
CA GLU A 1094 7.72 -30.67 23.92
C GLU A 1094 8.48 -30.65 22.58
N LYS A 1095 9.69 -30.08 22.58
CA LYS A 1095 10.57 -30.09 21.41
C LYS A 1095 10.96 -31.53 21.06
N GLY A 1096 10.76 -31.92 19.80
CA GLY A 1096 11.00 -33.27 19.29
C GLY A 1096 9.78 -34.19 19.34
N GLU A 1097 8.66 -33.74 19.90
CA GLU A 1097 7.42 -34.50 19.97
C GLU A 1097 6.74 -34.60 18.58
N LYS A 1098 6.20 -35.78 18.27
CA LYS A 1098 5.41 -36.01 17.06
C LYS A 1098 3.95 -35.64 17.34
N VAL A 1099 3.38 -34.80 16.49
CA VAL A 1099 2.00 -34.32 16.60
C VAL A 1099 1.24 -34.66 15.33
N ASN A 1100 -0.04 -34.98 15.46
CA ASN A 1100 -0.98 -35.17 14.35
C ASN A 1100 -1.76 -33.89 14.08
N LYS A 1101 -2.35 -33.79 12.89
CA LYS A 1101 -3.24 -32.69 12.55
C LYS A 1101 -4.41 -32.60 13.56
N GLY A 1102 -4.59 -31.43 14.17
CA GLY A 1102 -5.63 -31.16 15.17
C GLY A 1102 -5.17 -31.29 16.62
N ASP A 1103 -3.98 -31.86 16.88
CA ASP A 1103 -3.46 -31.99 18.24
C ASP A 1103 -3.24 -30.62 18.88
N HIS A 1104 -3.51 -30.52 20.18
CA HIS A 1104 -3.42 -29.26 20.93
C HIS A 1104 -1.98 -28.95 21.30
N LEU A 1105 -1.49 -27.78 20.88
CA LEU A 1105 -0.09 -27.37 21.06
C LEU A 1105 0.08 -26.39 22.22
N ILE A 1106 -0.72 -25.32 22.23
CA ILE A 1106 -0.59 -24.21 23.19
C ILE A 1106 -1.99 -23.68 23.53
N ILE A 1107 -2.24 -23.36 24.79
CA ILE A 1107 -3.44 -22.64 25.24
C ILE A 1107 -3.03 -21.18 25.48
N THR A 1108 -3.76 -20.28 24.85
CA THR A 1108 -3.59 -18.83 24.97
C THR A 1108 -4.85 -18.20 25.53
N GLU A 1109 -4.72 -17.14 26.31
CA GLU A 1109 -5.84 -16.33 26.78
C GLU A 1109 -5.76 -14.94 26.17
N ALA A 1110 -6.85 -14.52 25.54
CA ALA A 1110 -7.07 -13.15 25.12
C ALA A 1110 -8.52 -12.77 25.39
N MET A 1111 -8.78 -11.57 25.90
CA MET A 1111 -10.15 -11.07 26.14
C MET A 1111 -11.02 -11.99 27.03
N LYS A 1112 -10.42 -12.73 27.99
CA LYS A 1112 -11.07 -13.77 28.82
C LYS A 1112 -11.61 -14.98 28.05
N MET A 1113 -11.16 -15.15 26.81
CA MET A 1113 -11.42 -16.33 25.99
C MET A 1113 -10.13 -17.16 25.89
N GLU A 1114 -10.23 -18.43 26.29
CA GLU A 1114 -9.18 -19.39 26.05
C GLU A 1114 -9.26 -19.87 24.61
N THR A 1115 -8.16 -19.74 23.88
CA THR A 1115 -8.00 -20.24 22.51
C THR A 1115 -6.90 -21.29 22.50
N THR A 1116 -7.23 -22.47 22.02
CA THR A 1116 -6.28 -23.57 21.86
C THR A 1116 -5.69 -23.55 20.46
N VAL A 1117 -4.37 -23.37 20.37
CA VAL A 1117 -3.59 -23.47 19.13
C VAL A 1117 -3.41 -24.94 18.79
N GLN A 1118 -3.80 -25.34 17.59
CA GLN A 1118 -3.77 -26.73 17.12
C GLN A 1118 -2.76 -26.94 15.99
N ALA A 1119 -2.25 -28.16 15.85
CA ALA A 1119 -1.34 -28.53 14.77
C ALA A 1119 -2.04 -28.52 13.40
N PRO A 1120 -1.54 -27.77 12.40
CA PRO A 1120 -2.17 -27.69 11.08
C PRO A 1120 -1.99 -28.95 10.22
N PHE A 1121 -0.95 -29.75 10.50
CA PHE A 1121 -0.60 -30.99 9.82
C PHE A 1121 0.16 -31.93 10.76
N ALA A 1122 0.33 -33.19 10.34
CA ALA A 1122 1.18 -34.13 11.06
C ALA A 1122 2.66 -33.79 10.87
N GLY A 1123 3.44 -33.81 11.95
CA GLY A 1123 4.84 -33.38 11.90
C GLY A 1123 5.56 -33.56 13.24
N THR A 1124 6.78 -33.04 13.30
CA THR A 1124 7.60 -33.05 14.52
C THR A 1124 7.87 -31.62 14.98
N VAL A 1125 7.64 -31.35 16.27
CA VAL A 1125 7.89 -30.04 16.88
C VAL A 1125 9.40 -29.75 16.86
N LYS A 1126 9.84 -28.76 16.08
CA LYS A 1126 11.26 -28.38 15.93
C LYS A 1126 11.70 -27.35 16.96
N GLY A 1127 10.82 -26.42 17.34
CA GLY A 1127 11.16 -25.35 18.27
C GLY A 1127 9.92 -24.78 18.95
N ILE A 1128 10.04 -24.47 20.25
CA ILE A 1128 9.03 -23.75 21.02
C ILE A 1128 9.67 -22.43 21.42
N HIS A 1129 8.99 -21.31 21.14
CA HIS A 1129 9.54 -19.96 21.24
C HIS A 1129 8.85 -19.11 22.31
N VAL A 1130 7.99 -19.73 23.13
CA VAL A 1130 7.22 -19.08 24.20
C VAL A 1130 7.14 -19.96 25.45
N SER A 1131 6.86 -19.34 26.59
CA SER A 1131 6.80 -19.94 27.94
C SER A 1131 5.43 -19.76 28.59
N ASN A 1132 5.11 -20.55 29.61
CA ASN A 1132 3.87 -20.37 30.37
C ASN A 1132 3.86 -19.03 31.12
N GLY A 1133 2.73 -18.32 31.11
CA GLY A 1133 2.54 -16.99 31.68
C GLY A 1133 3.15 -15.86 30.84
N GLU A 1134 3.72 -16.17 29.68
CA GLU A 1134 4.40 -15.19 28.85
C GLU A 1134 3.42 -14.41 27.95
N GLY A 1135 3.58 -13.08 27.94
CA GLY A 1135 2.80 -12.20 27.05
C GLY A 1135 3.22 -12.36 25.59
N ILE A 1136 2.24 -12.44 24.68
CA ILE A 1136 2.44 -12.59 23.24
C ILE A 1136 1.75 -11.46 22.49
N GLN A 1137 2.32 -11.06 21.36
CA GLN A 1137 1.73 -10.11 20.42
C GLN A 1137 1.44 -10.80 19.09
N THR A 1138 0.51 -10.24 18.30
CA THR A 1138 0.20 -10.76 16.97
C THR A 1138 1.45 -10.93 16.12
N GLY A 1139 1.55 -12.10 15.47
CA GLY A 1139 2.66 -12.51 14.63
C GLY A 1139 3.88 -13.06 15.36
N ASP A 1140 3.94 -13.03 16.70
CA ASP A 1140 5.03 -13.69 17.45
C ASP A 1140 5.06 -15.18 17.11
N LEU A 1141 6.22 -15.71 16.75
CA LEU A 1141 6.41 -17.14 16.53
C LEU A 1141 6.18 -17.87 17.85
N LEU A 1142 5.19 -18.77 17.88
CA LEU A 1142 4.88 -19.57 19.06
C LEU A 1142 5.64 -20.89 19.02
N ILE A 1143 5.50 -21.62 17.91
CA ILE A 1143 6.04 -22.98 17.75
C ILE A 1143 6.34 -23.25 16.26
N GLU A 1144 7.38 -24.05 16.00
CA GLU A 1144 7.79 -24.50 14.68
C GLU A 1144 7.53 -26.01 14.55
N VAL A 1145 6.81 -26.43 13.51
CA VAL A 1145 6.45 -27.83 13.24
C VAL A 1145 6.89 -28.23 11.84
N VAL A 1146 7.83 -29.17 11.75
CA VAL A 1146 8.35 -29.66 10.46
C VAL A 1146 7.48 -30.79 9.95
N LYS A 1147 7.13 -30.74 8.65
CA LYS A 1147 6.34 -31.80 8.01
C LYS A 1147 7.10 -33.14 8.08
N GLY A 1148 6.41 -34.17 8.58
CA GLY A 1148 6.94 -35.52 8.79
C GLY A 1148 6.83 -36.42 7.57
#